data_AF-A0A7S1T7Y4-F1
#
_entry.id   AF-A0A7S1T7Y4-F1
#
_cell.length_a   1.000
_cell.length_b   1.000
_cell.length_c   1.000
_cell.angle_alpha   90.00
_cell.angle_beta   90.00
_cell.angle_gamma   90.00
#
_symmetry.space_group_name_H-M   'P 1'
#
loop_
_entity.id
_entity.type
_entity.pdbx_description
1 polymer ?
#
loop_
_entity_poly.entity_id
_entity_poly.type
_entity_poly.pdbx_seq_one_letter_code
_entity_poly.pdbx_strand_id
1 'polypeptide(L)'
;MVESRVLPCPDAASRPAHQTPDVVEMERRINEQYDTTASMEFYKMIMGGGGDDMHFGIFNTGEEDLASAAQNSINFMANLVKNVSALGTSTAESVSVLDVGAGKGGSARFLAKAFGCCVTCLNLGDNQNAYNLRRAREDGLEELISVKRGSFNEPMPEDWSSSFDVVWVQESLCHAVDKQFVLKEINRVLKPGGALVFSDIMKGDDSADLSTFTEHNVSKELATPEYYRSQLPAVGIRVLSYHDLTNHLTAYFKLMMSVVTGKREELLEAGVPSERIEAYVSSLDSRFAKVESREFAWGVFVGLKEENFDSIKAAVAALEKRIQEQYDTDVSMIFYKYIMGGGGDNMHYGIFNTGKEDLLTASHNAVAYMANLAAGYTALRTSSGSKMRVLDLGSGKGGTARFLAKTFGCHVTCFNLGENQNKYNLQKAHEEGISHLITVIKGSFNERLPDNWTHQYDLVWSQEALCHAANRIMLMAEVERVLKPGGTLVFSDIMKGEEFHDTRHSMASGAITAKLASPDEYTQAIISAGMDLSVYRDLTANLVTYFSQAARSVREQRVSMLNAGVPGYRLEAYLADLTTRLNSVQERAFLWGAFVAKKPAMMRSGSAHALLHSFDPGNNWMAVSSMLAEDKPDSAVTYTEAILTYVNKRFAAGDEDDLHIGLFNDDSDTLLTSSTNMKSFLTKLATRVSPLMAVQAAQTEGQRVRILMLDAKKGASARALAQAFGCHVTCLEASPQFNKENRTAADAAGIGSLISIVEQSSMDPLKAAWTSHFDLVW
;
A
#
# COMPACT_ATOMS: atom_id res chain seq x y z
N MET A 1 9.48 -2.15 -53.64
CA MET A 1 9.01 -0.75 -53.57
C MET A 1 7.55 -0.79 -53.13
N VAL A 2 7.26 -0.34 -51.92
CA VAL A 2 5.90 -0.09 -51.46
C VAL A 2 5.89 1.38 -51.08
N GLU A 3 5.13 2.20 -51.79
CA GLU A 3 5.19 3.65 -51.65
C GLU A 3 4.59 4.11 -50.32
N SER A 4 5.35 4.92 -49.59
CA SER A 4 4.89 5.63 -48.40
C SER A 4 3.83 6.66 -48.79
N ARG A 5 2.55 6.31 -48.64
CA ARG A 5 1.45 7.28 -48.72
C ARG A 5 1.39 8.12 -47.44
N VAL A 6 2.33 9.06 -47.32
CA VAL A 6 2.11 10.28 -46.54
C VAL A 6 1.01 11.04 -47.29
N LEU A 7 -0.20 11.04 -46.73
CA LEU A 7 -1.27 11.90 -47.26
C LEU A 7 -0.86 13.36 -47.05
N PRO A 8 -0.91 14.23 -48.07
CA PRO A 8 -0.62 15.64 -47.89
C PRO A 8 -1.65 16.28 -46.96
N CYS A 9 -1.22 17.29 -46.21
CA CYS A 9 -2.08 18.11 -45.37
C CYS A 9 -3.25 18.65 -46.22
N PRO A 10 -4.52 18.54 -45.77
CA PRO A 10 -5.62 19.28 -46.37
C PRO A 10 -5.33 20.78 -46.29
N ASP A 11 -5.72 21.54 -47.32
CA ASP A 11 -5.63 22.99 -47.31
C ASP A 11 -6.30 23.59 -46.06
N ALA A 12 -5.76 24.71 -45.56
CA ALA A 12 -6.27 25.41 -44.38
C ALA A 12 -7.73 25.91 -44.48
N ALA A 13 -8.39 25.66 -45.62
CA ALA A 13 -9.77 25.97 -45.93
C ALA A 13 -10.79 24.87 -45.57
N SER A 14 -10.38 23.65 -45.19
CA SER A 14 -11.32 22.57 -44.80
C SER A 14 -11.35 22.29 -43.29
N ARG A 15 -11.55 23.32 -42.45
CA ARG A 15 -11.78 23.16 -41.01
C ARG A 15 -13.20 22.62 -40.74
N PRO A 16 -13.40 21.69 -39.78
CA PRO A 16 -14.73 21.22 -39.39
C PRO A 16 -15.61 22.37 -38.85
N ALA A 17 -16.91 22.33 -39.13
CA ALA A 17 -17.89 23.36 -38.74
C ALA A 17 -18.21 23.43 -37.23
N HIS A 18 -17.41 22.78 -36.38
CA HIS A 18 -17.68 22.59 -34.95
C HIS A 18 -16.62 23.17 -34.01
N GLN A 19 -15.49 23.65 -34.52
CA GLN A 19 -14.47 24.29 -33.68
C GLN A 19 -14.96 25.66 -33.19
N THR A 20 -15.13 25.81 -31.87
CA THR A 20 -15.32 27.14 -31.25
C THR A 20 -13.98 27.89 -31.19
N PRO A 21 -13.97 29.24 -31.21
CA PRO A 21 -12.73 30.00 -31.10
C PRO A 21 -11.89 29.66 -29.85
N ASP A 22 -12.55 29.39 -28.71
CA ASP A 22 -11.93 28.93 -27.46
C ASP A 22 -11.12 27.64 -27.66
N VAL A 23 -11.67 26.66 -28.40
CA VAL A 23 -11.01 25.36 -28.63
C VAL A 23 -9.77 25.54 -29.51
N VAL A 24 -9.87 26.32 -30.60
CA VAL A 24 -8.74 26.58 -31.51
C VAL A 24 -7.58 27.27 -30.78
N GLU A 25 -7.88 28.25 -29.93
CA GLU A 25 -6.87 29.00 -29.18
C GLU A 25 -6.25 28.15 -28.06
N MET A 26 -7.05 27.34 -27.36
CA MET A 26 -6.55 26.38 -26.36
C MET A 26 -5.60 25.37 -27.01
N GLU A 27 -5.98 24.76 -28.14
CA GLU A 27 -5.15 23.79 -28.87
C GLU A 27 -3.85 24.40 -29.41
N ARG A 28 -3.89 25.65 -29.88
CA ARG A 28 -2.68 26.40 -30.28
C ARG A 28 -1.72 26.54 -29.11
N ARG A 29 -2.21 27.00 -27.95
CA ARG A 29 -1.41 27.17 -26.73
C ARG A 29 -0.86 25.84 -26.19
N ILE A 30 -1.63 24.75 -26.25
CA ILE A 30 -1.18 23.40 -25.85
C ILE A 30 -0.01 22.93 -26.74
N ASN A 31 -0.13 23.06 -28.06
CA ASN A 31 0.94 22.66 -28.98
C ASN A 31 2.22 23.48 -28.78
N GLU A 32 2.12 24.80 -28.58
CA GLU A 32 3.26 25.66 -28.25
C GLU A 32 3.91 25.26 -26.92
N GLN A 33 3.10 24.95 -25.90
CA GLN A 33 3.58 24.55 -24.59
C GLN A 33 4.28 23.18 -24.59
N TYR A 34 3.76 22.18 -25.31
CA TYR A 34 4.17 20.77 -25.15
C TYR A 34 4.80 20.10 -26.39
N ASP A 35 4.54 20.56 -27.62
CA ASP A 35 4.91 19.85 -28.87
C ASP A 35 6.08 20.49 -29.65
N THR A 36 6.58 21.67 -29.27
CA THR A 36 7.82 22.21 -29.88
C THR A 36 9.04 21.40 -29.42
N THR A 37 10.10 21.32 -30.24
CA THR A 37 11.33 20.56 -29.90
C THR A 37 11.92 20.97 -28.55
N ALA A 38 12.02 22.28 -28.27
CA ALA A 38 12.51 22.79 -27.00
C ALA A 38 11.55 22.45 -25.83
N SER A 39 10.23 22.51 -26.05
CA SER A 39 9.24 22.07 -25.05
C SER A 39 9.33 20.56 -24.75
N MET A 40 9.55 19.73 -25.78
CA MET A 40 9.65 18.28 -25.63
C MET A 40 10.89 17.85 -24.85
N GLU A 41 12.05 18.49 -25.08
CA GLU A 41 13.27 18.23 -24.30
C GLU A 41 13.18 18.83 -22.89
N PHE A 42 12.58 20.02 -22.72
CA PHE A 42 12.30 20.60 -21.40
C PHE A 42 11.50 19.61 -20.53
N TYR A 43 10.32 19.17 -20.98
CA TYR A 43 9.46 18.28 -20.19
C TYR A 43 10.04 16.86 -20.02
N LYS A 44 10.83 16.36 -20.98
CA LYS A 44 11.61 15.12 -20.82
C LYS A 44 12.54 15.21 -19.62
N MET A 45 13.27 16.32 -19.46
CA MET A 45 14.18 16.50 -18.33
C MET A 45 13.44 16.73 -17.02
N ILE A 46 12.45 17.65 -17.00
CA ILE A 46 11.86 18.16 -15.75
C ILE A 46 10.62 17.42 -15.24
N MET A 47 10.02 16.50 -16.02
CA MET A 47 8.95 15.60 -15.57
C MET A 47 9.28 14.13 -15.86
N GLY A 48 9.78 13.83 -17.06
CA GLY A 48 10.11 12.45 -17.45
C GLY A 48 11.40 11.90 -16.83
N GLY A 49 12.20 12.70 -16.12
CA GLY A 49 13.51 12.29 -15.60
C GLY A 49 14.54 11.87 -16.65
N GLY A 50 14.32 12.23 -17.92
CA GLY A 50 15.04 11.75 -19.10
C GLY A 50 14.23 10.75 -19.95
N GLY A 51 13.18 10.16 -19.40
CA GLY A 51 12.24 9.25 -20.05
C GLY A 51 11.14 9.93 -20.87
N ASP A 52 10.18 9.11 -21.32
CA ASP A 52 9.13 9.53 -22.26
C ASP A 52 7.87 10.08 -21.56
N ASP A 53 7.78 9.93 -20.23
CA ASP A 53 6.60 10.22 -19.43
C ASP A 53 6.48 11.73 -19.11
N MET A 54 5.24 12.22 -18.99
CA MET A 54 4.93 13.65 -18.82
C MET A 54 3.73 13.87 -17.89
N HIS A 55 3.74 13.21 -16.73
CA HIS A 55 2.68 13.26 -15.71
C HIS A 55 3.28 13.18 -14.30
N PHE A 56 2.48 13.38 -13.26
CA PHE A 56 2.99 13.38 -11.88
C PHE A 56 3.32 11.96 -11.39
N GLY A 57 4.12 11.89 -10.31
CA GLY A 57 4.74 10.66 -9.83
C GLY A 57 4.31 10.23 -8.41
N ILE A 58 4.15 8.93 -8.21
CA ILE A 58 3.92 8.30 -6.90
C ILE A 58 5.25 7.88 -6.27
N PHE A 59 5.44 8.23 -5.00
CA PHE A 59 6.60 7.86 -4.19
C PHE A 59 6.18 6.76 -3.22
N ASN A 60 6.74 5.56 -3.37
CA ASN A 60 6.51 4.42 -2.48
C ASN A 60 7.51 4.42 -1.31
N THR A 61 8.76 4.85 -1.54
CA THR A 61 9.80 4.97 -0.51
C THR A 61 10.13 6.42 -0.14
N GLY A 62 9.90 7.36 -1.07
CA GLY A 62 10.33 8.76 -0.93
C GLY A 62 11.75 9.02 -1.41
N GLU A 63 12.42 8.02 -1.98
CA GLU A 63 13.78 8.10 -2.54
C GLU A 63 13.79 8.01 -4.07
N GLU A 64 12.62 7.87 -4.71
CA GLU A 64 12.49 7.75 -6.17
C GLU A 64 12.91 9.02 -6.93
N ASP A 65 13.52 8.84 -8.11
CA ASP A 65 13.69 9.90 -9.09
C ASP A 65 12.39 10.18 -9.88
N LEU A 66 12.39 11.23 -10.71
CA LEU A 66 11.19 11.63 -11.46
C LEU A 66 10.67 10.51 -12.37
N ALA A 67 11.57 9.76 -13.01
CA ALA A 67 11.23 8.67 -13.92
C ALA A 67 10.61 7.49 -13.17
N SER A 68 11.22 7.09 -12.04
CA SER A 68 10.72 6.01 -11.18
C SER A 68 9.37 6.36 -10.56
N ALA A 69 9.22 7.60 -10.08
CA ALA A 69 7.96 8.09 -9.53
C ALA A 69 6.85 8.15 -10.59
N ALA A 70 7.16 8.62 -11.80
CA ALA A 70 6.23 8.58 -12.94
C ALA A 70 5.83 7.14 -13.29
N GLN A 71 6.79 6.23 -13.41
CA GLN A 71 6.54 4.82 -13.69
C GLN A 71 5.68 4.15 -12.60
N ASN A 72 5.82 4.55 -11.33
CA ASN A 72 4.93 4.13 -10.24
C ASN A 72 3.47 4.57 -10.46
N SER A 73 3.22 5.79 -10.96
CA SER A 73 1.86 6.24 -11.32
C SER A 73 1.23 5.37 -12.40
N ILE A 74 2.00 5.03 -13.44
CA ILE A 74 1.54 4.12 -14.51
C ILE A 74 1.25 2.73 -13.94
N ASN A 75 2.15 2.18 -13.11
CA ASN A 75 1.96 0.88 -12.45
C ASN A 75 0.68 0.86 -11.59
N PHE A 76 0.43 1.94 -10.85
CA PHE A 76 -0.73 2.11 -9.98
C PHE A 76 -2.04 2.16 -10.77
N MET A 77 -2.14 3.04 -11.77
CA MET A 77 -3.30 3.13 -12.66
C MET A 77 -3.55 1.82 -13.43
N ALA A 78 -2.50 1.16 -13.91
CA ALA A 78 -2.59 -0.13 -14.59
C ALA A 78 -3.09 -1.24 -13.67
N ASN A 79 -2.58 -1.33 -12.43
CA ASN A 79 -3.07 -2.27 -11.43
C ASN A 79 -4.54 -2.02 -11.10
N LEU A 80 -4.95 -0.76 -10.91
CA LEU A 80 -6.35 -0.41 -10.66
C LEU A 80 -7.28 -0.84 -11.80
N VAL A 81 -6.96 -0.49 -13.05
CA VAL A 81 -7.84 -0.82 -14.19
C VAL A 81 -7.83 -2.31 -14.55
N LYS A 82 -6.70 -3.01 -14.33
CA LYS A 82 -6.61 -4.48 -14.48
C LYS A 82 -7.59 -5.24 -13.60
N ASN A 83 -7.89 -4.74 -12.39
CA ASN A 83 -8.82 -5.40 -11.47
C ASN A 83 -10.30 -5.24 -11.87
N VAL A 84 -10.62 -4.41 -12.87
CA VAL A 84 -12.01 -4.07 -13.25
C VAL A 84 -12.30 -4.23 -14.74
N SER A 85 -11.32 -4.64 -15.54
CA SER A 85 -11.41 -4.79 -17.00
C SER A 85 -10.83 -6.13 -17.47
N ALA A 86 -10.83 -6.37 -18.78
CA ALA A 86 -10.17 -7.52 -19.39
C ALA A 86 -8.63 -7.39 -19.47
N LEU A 87 -8.04 -6.24 -19.11
CA LEU A 87 -6.61 -5.97 -19.25
C LEU A 87 -5.77 -7.05 -18.54
N GLY A 88 -4.74 -7.56 -19.22
CA GLY A 88 -3.86 -8.60 -18.67
C GLY A 88 -4.53 -9.95 -18.41
N THR A 89 -5.70 -10.22 -19.00
CA THR A 89 -6.29 -11.57 -19.02
C THR A 89 -5.87 -12.34 -20.27
N SER A 90 -5.73 -13.67 -20.15
CA SER A 90 -5.43 -14.53 -21.31
C SER A 90 -6.71 -14.85 -22.08
N THR A 91 -7.15 -13.89 -22.90
CA THR A 91 -8.28 -14.03 -23.83
C THR A 91 -7.80 -14.42 -25.24
N ALA A 92 -8.68 -15.04 -26.03
CA ALA A 92 -8.39 -15.35 -27.43
C ALA A 92 -8.34 -14.11 -28.34
N GLU A 93 -8.94 -13.00 -27.88
CA GLU A 93 -8.92 -11.68 -28.52
C GLU A 93 -8.04 -10.73 -27.70
N SER A 94 -7.30 -9.82 -28.35
CA SER A 94 -6.50 -8.82 -27.64
C SER A 94 -7.37 -7.70 -27.09
N VAL A 95 -7.03 -7.23 -25.88
CA VAL A 95 -7.70 -6.14 -25.19
C VAL A 95 -7.44 -4.83 -25.92
N SER A 96 -8.48 -4.04 -26.15
CA SER A 96 -8.43 -2.75 -26.83
C SER A 96 -8.40 -1.59 -25.83
N VAL A 97 -7.38 -0.73 -25.94
CA VAL A 97 -7.16 0.44 -25.08
C VAL A 97 -7.15 1.71 -25.92
N LEU A 98 -7.81 2.77 -25.45
CA LEU A 98 -7.68 4.13 -25.98
C LEU A 98 -6.92 4.99 -24.97
N ASP A 99 -5.76 5.53 -25.36
CA ASP A 99 -4.96 6.47 -24.57
C ASP A 99 -5.25 7.91 -25.06
N VAL A 100 -5.91 8.71 -24.23
CA VAL A 100 -6.40 10.06 -24.56
C VAL A 100 -5.44 11.12 -24.03
N GLY A 101 -4.80 11.86 -24.95
CA GLY A 101 -3.69 12.75 -24.62
C GLY A 101 -2.36 12.00 -24.44
N ALA A 102 -2.18 10.89 -25.16
CA ALA A 102 -1.06 9.95 -25.03
C ALA A 102 0.36 10.56 -25.13
N GLY A 103 0.49 11.80 -25.63
CA GLY A 103 1.77 12.49 -25.77
C GLY A 103 2.83 11.68 -26.53
N LYS A 104 3.97 11.46 -25.89
CA LYS A 104 5.08 10.64 -26.42
C LYS A 104 4.83 9.12 -26.34
N GLY A 105 3.71 8.68 -25.76
CA GLY A 105 3.27 7.28 -25.68
C GLY A 105 3.99 6.40 -24.67
N GLY A 106 4.49 6.96 -23.56
CA GLY A 106 5.13 6.19 -22.48
C GLY A 106 4.18 5.13 -21.91
N SER A 107 3.02 5.56 -21.39
CA SER A 107 1.95 4.70 -20.90
C SER A 107 1.47 3.70 -21.95
N ALA A 108 1.23 4.12 -23.20
CA ALA A 108 0.88 3.21 -24.29
C ALA A 108 1.90 2.08 -24.52
N ARG A 109 3.21 2.38 -24.53
CA ARG A 109 4.27 1.37 -24.67
C ARG A 109 4.37 0.46 -23.44
N PHE A 110 4.18 1.00 -22.24
CA PHE A 110 4.12 0.20 -21.02
C PHE A 110 2.96 -0.81 -21.09
N LEU A 111 1.75 -0.35 -21.38
CA LEU A 111 0.54 -1.19 -21.44
C LEU A 111 0.66 -2.30 -22.50
N ALA A 112 1.15 -1.96 -23.70
CA ALA A 112 1.38 -2.93 -24.77
C ALA A 112 2.41 -4.01 -24.37
N LYS A 113 3.54 -3.62 -23.77
CA LYS A 113 4.57 -4.58 -23.29
C LYS A 113 4.10 -5.46 -22.14
N ALA A 114 3.42 -4.86 -21.15
CA ALA A 114 3.03 -5.54 -19.92
C ALA A 114 1.83 -6.48 -20.10
N PHE A 115 0.92 -6.17 -21.03
CA PHE A 115 -0.37 -6.87 -21.15
C PHE A 115 -0.70 -7.39 -22.56
N GLY A 116 0.14 -7.13 -23.58
CA GLY A 116 -0.12 -7.56 -24.96
C GLY A 116 -1.34 -6.90 -25.62
N CYS A 117 -1.85 -5.82 -25.02
CA CYS A 117 -3.04 -5.11 -25.47
C CYS A 117 -2.76 -4.20 -26.69
N CYS A 118 -3.77 -4.00 -27.52
CA CYS A 118 -3.72 -3.05 -28.63
C CYS A 118 -4.10 -1.65 -28.13
N VAL A 119 -3.17 -0.70 -28.23
CA VAL A 119 -3.34 0.68 -27.76
C VAL A 119 -3.52 1.64 -28.95
N THR A 120 -4.62 2.37 -28.95
CA THR A 120 -4.87 3.49 -29.85
C THR A 120 -4.57 4.78 -29.10
N CYS A 121 -3.59 5.55 -29.58
CA CYS A 121 -3.20 6.83 -28.98
C CYS A 121 -3.93 7.98 -29.69
N LEU A 122 -4.81 8.71 -29.00
CA LEU A 122 -5.38 9.97 -29.49
C LEU A 122 -4.59 11.13 -28.91
N ASN A 123 -3.86 11.89 -29.75
CA ASN A 123 -3.04 13.00 -29.27
C ASN A 123 -2.90 14.13 -30.31
N LEU A 124 -2.80 15.36 -29.82
CA LEU A 124 -2.86 16.58 -30.64
C LEU A 124 -1.54 16.89 -31.37
N GLY A 125 -0.41 16.71 -30.68
CA GLY A 125 0.92 17.16 -31.11
C GLY A 125 1.58 16.27 -32.17
N ASP A 126 1.96 16.85 -33.30
CA ASP A 126 2.56 16.12 -34.43
C ASP A 126 3.95 15.58 -34.10
N ASN A 127 4.78 16.33 -33.37
CA ASN A 127 6.15 15.91 -33.03
C ASN A 127 6.14 14.78 -32.00
N GLN A 128 5.29 14.87 -30.98
CA GLN A 128 5.02 13.81 -30.02
C GLN A 128 4.45 12.55 -30.70
N ASN A 129 3.52 12.71 -31.65
CA ASN A 129 2.96 11.59 -32.42
C ASN A 129 4.02 10.88 -33.28
N ALA A 130 4.87 11.65 -33.97
CA ALA A 130 5.99 11.11 -34.74
C ALA A 130 7.04 10.42 -33.86
N TYR A 131 7.29 10.98 -32.66
CA TYR A 131 8.16 10.37 -31.65
C TYR A 131 7.61 9.04 -31.14
N ASN A 132 6.32 8.98 -30.79
CA ASN A 132 5.63 7.78 -30.32
C ASN A 132 5.71 6.64 -31.36
N LEU A 133 5.31 6.91 -32.61
CA LEU A 133 5.37 5.93 -33.71
C LEU A 133 6.79 5.41 -33.96
N ARG A 134 7.82 6.25 -33.77
CA ARG A 134 9.21 5.82 -33.91
C ARG A 134 9.64 4.92 -32.75
N ARG A 135 9.41 5.33 -31.50
CA ARG A 135 9.71 4.52 -30.30
C ARG A 135 8.95 3.19 -30.28
N ALA A 136 7.70 3.17 -30.75
CA ALA A 136 6.92 1.93 -30.87
C ALA A 136 7.59 0.91 -31.81
N ARG A 137 8.09 1.35 -32.97
CA ARG A 137 8.86 0.49 -33.91
C ARG A 137 10.22 0.06 -33.35
N GLU A 138 10.92 0.97 -32.69
CA GLU A 138 12.21 0.66 -32.05
C GLU A 138 12.05 -0.39 -30.92
N ASP A 139 10.88 -0.41 -30.27
CA ASP A 139 10.52 -1.35 -29.21
C ASP A 139 9.78 -2.61 -29.71
N GLY A 140 9.52 -2.76 -31.03
CA GLY A 140 8.84 -3.91 -31.64
C GLY A 140 7.33 -4.00 -31.38
N LEU A 141 6.67 -2.85 -31.23
CA LEU A 141 5.25 -2.71 -30.85
C LEU A 141 4.38 -2.09 -31.96
N GLU A 142 4.87 -1.98 -33.18
CA GLU A 142 4.17 -1.32 -34.30
C GLU A 142 2.83 -1.97 -34.69
N GLU A 143 2.64 -3.25 -34.40
CA GLU A 143 1.37 -3.97 -34.59
C GLU A 143 0.41 -3.83 -33.39
N LEU A 144 0.90 -3.35 -32.23
CA LEU A 144 0.12 -3.15 -31.00
C LEU A 144 -0.22 -1.68 -30.76
N ILE A 145 0.53 -0.72 -31.30
CA ILE A 145 0.36 0.71 -31.03
C ILE A 145 0.02 1.46 -32.31
N SER A 146 -1.18 2.03 -32.36
CA SER A 146 -1.59 2.99 -33.39
C SER A 146 -1.66 4.41 -32.83
N VAL A 147 -1.42 5.42 -33.67
CA VAL A 147 -1.47 6.83 -33.28
C VAL A 147 -2.40 7.59 -34.22
N LYS A 148 -3.40 8.24 -33.64
CA LYS A 148 -4.38 9.11 -34.29
C LYS A 148 -4.13 10.55 -33.85
N ARG A 149 -3.72 11.40 -34.80
CA ARG A 149 -3.80 12.85 -34.59
C ARG A 149 -5.26 13.27 -34.44
N GLY A 150 -5.57 14.00 -33.38
CA GLY A 150 -6.88 14.58 -33.14
C GLY A 150 -6.98 15.28 -31.79
N SER A 151 -8.04 16.06 -31.62
CA SER A 151 -8.38 16.69 -30.34
C SER A 151 -9.50 15.92 -29.65
N PHE A 152 -9.41 15.75 -28.33
CA PHE A 152 -10.54 15.25 -27.54
C PHE A 152 -11.60 16.33 -27.25
N ASN A 153 -11.32 17.61 -27.55
CA ASN A 153 -12.33 18.68 -27.50
C ASN A 153 -13.25 18.67 -28.73
N GLU A 154 -12.99 17.80 -29.69
CA GLU A 154 -13.83 17.52 -30.86
C GLU A 154 -14.45 16.10 -30.73
N PRO A 155 -15.51 15.78 -31.49
CA PRO A 155 -16.01 14.42 -31.56
C PRO A 155 -14.92 13.45 -32.01
N MET A 156 -14.70 12.40 -31.20
CA MET A 156 -13.84 11.28 -31.56
C MET A 156 -14.47 10.55 -32.77
N PRO A 157 -13.69 9.75 -33.54
CA PRO A 157 -14.23 9.02 -34.69
C PRO A 157 -15.53 8.23 -34.39
N GLU A 158 -16.46 8.22 -35.36
CA GLU A 158 -17.80 7.64 -35.19
C GLU A 158 -17.73 6.11 -35.03
N ASP A 159 -16.81 5.47 -35.76
CA ASP A 159 -16.45 4.05 -35.72
C ASP A 159 -15.79 3.60 -34.41
N TRP A 160 -15.45 4.52 -33.51
CA TRP A 160 -14.95 4.21 -32.17
C TRP A 160 -16.07 3.95 -31.16
N SER A 161 -17.34 4.11 -31.54
CA SER A 161 -18.49 3.87 -30.66
C SER A 161 -18.51 2.44 -30.13
N SER A 162 -18.41 2.28 -28.81
CA SER A 162 -18.32 0.97 -28.13
C SER A 162 -17.19 0.07 -28.64
N SER A 163 -16.03 0.64 -28.96
CA SER A 163 -14.90 -0.08 -29.54
C SER A 163 -13.77 -0.42 -28.56
N PHE A 164 -13.70 0.21 -27.37
CA PHE A 164 -12.60 0.03 -26.41
C PHE A 164 -13.00 -0.67 -25.10
N ASP A 165 -12.15 -1.59 -24.62
CA ASP A 165 -12.29 -2.23 -23.30
C ASP A 165 -11.83 -1.33 -22.15
N VAL A 166 -10.81 -0.50 -22.43
CA VAL A 166 -10.24 0.47 -21.49
C VAL A 166 -10.06 1.83 -22.17
N VAL A 167 -10.43 2.90 -21.48
CA VAL A 167 -9.96 4.26 -21.78
C VAL A 167 -9.00 4.69 -20.68
N TRP A 168 -7.80 5.10 -21.09
CA TRP A 168 -6.72 5.62 -20.26
C TRP A 168 -6.58 7.13 -20.52
N VAL A 169 -6.49 7.92 -19.46
CA VAL A 169 -6.32 9.37 -19.56
C VAL A 169 -5.40 9.84 -18.44
N GLN A 170 -4.28 10.49 -18.75
CA GLN A 170 -3.27 10.79 -17.72
C GLN A 170 -2.81 12.24 -17.85
N GLU A 171 -3.18 13.06 -16.87
CA GLU A 171 -2.88 14.50 -16.79
C GLU A 171 -3.39 15.35 -17.98
N SER A 172 -4.28 14.81 -18.83
CA SER A 172 -4.78 15.51 -20.02
C SER A 172 -6.19 16.12 -19.88
N LEU A 173 -7.02 15.66 -18.93
CA LEU A 173 -8.39 16.18 -18.72
C LEU A 173 -8.42 17.61 -18.20
N CYS A 174 -7.41 18.07 -17.44
CA CYS A 174 -7.31 19.46 -17.01
C CYS A 174 -7.39 20.44 -18.20
N HIS A 175 -6.84 20.09 -19.36
CA HIS A 175 -6.88 20.87 -20.61
C HIS A 175 -8.22 20.83 -21.37
N ALA A 176 -9.18 19.98 -20.98
CA ALA A 176 -10.49 19.92 -21.63
C ALA A 176 -11.30 21.21 -21.42
N VAL A 177 -11.78 21.78 -22.54
CA VAL A 177 -12.55 23.03 -22.61
C VAL A 177 -13.99 22.82 -22.15
N ASP A 178 -14.60 21.71 -22.55
CA ASP A 178 -15.87 21.19 -21.99
C ASP A 178 -15.63 19.78 -21.48
N LYS A 179 -15.35 19.67 -20.18
CA LYS A 179 -15.11 18.39 -19.50
C LYS A 179 -16.33 17.45 -19.59
N GLN A 180 -17.56 17.96 -19.60
CA GLN A 180 -18.75 17.11 -19.70
C GLN A 180 -18.92 16.52 -21.12
N PHE A 181 -18.56 17.28 -22.16
CA PHE A 181 -18.47 16.77 -23.52
C PHE A 181 -17.44 15.65 -23.64
N VAL A 182 -16.20 15.86 -23.16
CA VAL A 182 -15.14 14.83 -23.22
C VAL A 182 -15.55 13.56 -22.47
N LEU A 183 -16.16 13.69 -21.29
CA LEU A 183 -16.67 12.53 -20.53
C LEU A 183 -17.79 11.77 -21.26
N LYS A 184 -18.66 12.45 -22.03
CA LYS A 184 -19.67 11.80 -22.89
C LYS A 184 -19.02 11.04 -24.05
N GLU A 185 -18.00 11.60 -24.68
CA GLU A 185 -17.26 10.92 -25.75
C GLU A 185 -16.50 9.69 -25.24
N ILE A 186 -15.86 9.80 -24.07
CA ILE A 186 -15.25 8.66 -23.37
C ILE A 186 -16.30 7.56 -23.11
N ASN A 187 -17.49 7.92 -22.60
CA ASN A 187 -18.58 6.95 -22.43
C ASN A 187 -19.07 6.35 -23.76
N ARG A 188 -19.13 7.14 -24.84
CA ARG A 188 -19.53 6.63 -26.17
C ARG A 188 -18.54 5.58 -26.68
N VAL A 189 -17.24 5.82 -26.57
CA VAL A 189 -16.22 4.94 -27.16
C VAL A 189 -15.90 3.69 -26.32
N LEU A 190 -16.19 3.71 -25.02
CA LEU A 190 -16.15 2.53 -24.16
C LEU A 190 -17.20 1.48 -24.59
N LYS A 191 -16.79 0.20 -24.66
CA LYS A 191 -17.69 -0.95 -24.72
C LYS A 191 -18.61 -0.98 -23.48
N PRO A 192 -19.80 -1.60 -23.55
CA PRO A 192 -20.59 -1.92 -22.37
C PRO A 192 -19.76 -2.68 -21.33
N GLY A 193 -19.70 -2.19 -20.09
CA GLY A 193 -18.84 -2.74 -19.03
C GLY A 193 -17.33 -2.43 -19.18
N GLY A 194 -16.93 -1.63 -20.17
CA GLY A 194 -15.55 -1.14 -20.32
C GLY A 194 -15.16 -0.16 -19.21
N ALA A 195 -13.86 -0.05 -18.95
CA ALA A 195 -13.31 0.70 -17.83
C ALA A 195 -12.66 2.03 -18.25
N LEU A 196 -12.97 3.09 -17.51
CA LEU A 196 -12.21 4.34 -17.52
C LEU A 196 -11.23 4.32 -16.34
N VAL A 197 -9.96 4.61 -16.60
CA VAL A 197 -9.00 5.02 -15.58
C VAL A 197 -8.40 6.36 -15.96
N PHE A 198 -8.36 7.30 -15.02
CA PHE A 198 -7.66 8.55 -15.23
C PHE A 198 -7.02 9.14 -13.99
N SER A 199 -5.93 9.86 -14.19
CA SER A 199 -5.42 10.85 -13.24
C SER A 199 -5.62 12.26 -13.79
N ASP A 200 -5.82 13.23 -12.90
CA ASP A 200 -5.87 14.64 -13.28
C ASP A 200 -5.44 15.53 -12.11
N ILE A 201 -4.85 16.70 -12.42
CA ILE A 201 -4.64 17.75 -11.42
C ILE A 201 -5.90 18.61 -11.29
N MET A 202 -6.33 18.77 -10.05
CA MET A 202 -7.65 19.27 -9.68
C MET A 202 -7.52 20.46 -8.73
N LYS A 203 -8.60 21.24 -8.63
CA LYS A 203 -8.80 22.16 -7.52
C LYS A 203 -9.21 21.36 -6.27
N GLY A 204 -8.60 21.68 -5.13
CA GLY A 204 -8.99 21.14 -3.83
C GLY A 204 -10.30 21.77 -3.31
N ASP A 205 -10.66 21.45 -2.07
CA ASP A 205 -11.93 21.91 -1.49
C ASP A 205 -11.91 23.41 -1.10
N ASP A 206 -10.72 24.02 -0.97
CA ASP A 206 -10.57 25.42 -0.56
C ASP A 206 -10.79 26.43 -1.70
N SER A 207 -11.35 27.59 -1.36
CA SER A 207 -11.89 28.57 -2.32
C SER A 207 -10.84 29.48 -2.97
N ALA A 208 -9.65 28.96 -3.27
CA ALA A 208 -8.54 29.77 -3.76
C ALA A 208 -8.65 30.14 -5.25
N ASP A 209 -7.93 31.19 -5.62
CA ASP A 209 -7.73 31.61 -7.00
C ASP A 209 -6.53 30.86 -7.62
N LEU A 210 -6.85 29.93 -8.51
CA LEU A 210 -5.87 29.15 -9.28
C LEU A 210 -5.62 29.74 -10.69
N SER A 211 -6.12 30.93 -11.00
CA SER A 211 -6.01 31.58 -12.33
C SER A 211 -4.57 31.59 -12.88
N THR A 212 -3.59 31.91 -12.04
CA THR A 212 -2.16 31.87 -12.41
C THR A 212 -1.70 30.47 -12.79
N PHE A 213 -2.16 29.44 -12.09
CA PHE A 213 -1.83 28.05 -12.43
C PHE A 213 -2.52 27.61 -13.72
N THR A 214 -3.82 27.88 -13.87
CA THR A 214 -4.56 27.49 -15.09
C THR A 214 -4.02 28.18 -16.34
N GLU A 215 -3.56 29.43 -16.23
CA GLU A 215 -2.93 30.14 -17.35
C GLU A 215 -1.56 29.53 -17.71
N HIS A 216 -0.71 29.21 -16.73
CA HIS A 216 0.57 28.51 -16.96
C HIS A 216 0.42 27.05 -17.37
N ASN A 217 -0.66 26.37 -16.98
CA ASN A 217 -0.94 24.99 -17.36
C ASN A 217 -1.73 24.90 -18.67
N VAL A 218 -2.15 26.03 -19.26
CA VAL A 218 -3.01 26.06 -20.45
C VAL A 218 -4.26 25.19 -20.22
N SER A 219 -5.04 25.59 -19.22
CA SER A 219 -6.28 24.95 -18.81
C SER A 219 -7.35 26.04 -18.63
N LYS A 220 -8.60 25.78 -19.04
CA LYS A 220 -9.69 26.74 -18.86
C LYS A 220 -10.10 26.86 -17.39
N GLU A 221 -10.27 25.71 -16.74
CA GLU A 221 -10.63 25.56 -15.32
C GLU A 221 -10.24 24.15 -14.86
N LEU A 222 -9.76 24.02 -13.61
CA LEU A 222 -9.56 22.71 -12.98
C LEU A 222 -10.86 22.22 -12.36
N ALA A 223 -11.20 20.96 -12.63
CA ALA A 223 -12.27 20.28 -11.91
C ALA A 223 -11.89 20.05 -10.43
N THR A 224 -12.87 19.83 -9.57
CA THR A 224 -12.66 19.26 -8.23
C THR A 224 -12.86 17.74 -8.24
N PRO A 225 -12.40 17.00 -7.22
CA PRO A 225 -12.75 15.59 -7.08
C PRO A 225 -14.27 15.36 -7.06
N GLU A 226 -15.04 16.25 -6.41
CA GLU A 226 -16.51 16.16 -6.36
C GLU A 226 -17.18 16.46 -7.71
N TYR A 227 -16.59 17.33 -8.55
CA TYR A 227 -17.04 17.48 -9.94
C TYR A 227 -16.95 16.14 -10.68
N TYR A 228 -15.81 15.44 -10.63
CA TYR A 228 -15.70 14.15 -11.29
C TYR A 228 -16.61 13.07 -10.67
N ARG A 229 -16.73 13.02 -9.33
CA ARG A 229 -17.67 12.12 -8.64
C ARG A 229 -19.13 12.31 -9.07
N SER A 230 -19.55 13.55 -9.36
CA SER A 230 -20.92 13.86 -9.81
C SER A 230 -21.12 13.71 -11.32
N GLN A 231 -20.15 14.11 -12.15
CA GLN A 231 -20.30 14.11 -13.61
C GLN A 231 -20.11 12.73 -14.24
N LEU A 232 -19.26 11.86 -13.68
CA LEU A 232 -19.06 10.51 -14.22
C LEU A 232 -20.38 9.72 -14.24
N PRO A 233 -21.16 9.60 -13.14
CA PRO A 233 -22.46 8.93 -13.18
C PRO A 233 -23.46 9.65 -14.10
N ALA A 234 -23.41 10.99 -14.18
CA ALA A 234 -24.31 11.77 -15.04
C ALA A 234 -24.09 11.52 -16.55
N VAL A 235 -22.93 11.01 -16.96
CA VAL A 235 -22.66 10.56 -18.34
C VAL A 235 -22.78 9.04 -18.52
N GLY A 236 -23.18 8.29 -17.48
CA GLY A 236 -23.28 6.83 -17.50
C GLY A 236 -21.97 6.10 -17.20
N ILE A 237 -21.06 6.69 -16.41
CA ILE A 237 -19.86 6.01 -15.90
C ILE A 237 -19.93 5.93 -14.37
N ARG A 238 -20.08 4.72 -13.83
CA ARG A 238 -20.05 4.48 -12.39
C ARG A 238 -18.65 4.66 -11.86
N VAL A 239 -18.47 5.61 -10.94
CA VAL A 239 -17.24 5.69 -10.15
C VAL A 239 -17.13 4.45 -9.25
N LEU A 240 -16.05 3.70 -9.42
CA LEU A 240 -15.67 2.61 -8.53
C LEU A 240 -14.83 3.16 -7.39
N SER A 241 -13.70 3.80 -7.71
CA SER A 241 -12.79 4.37 -6.73
C SER A 241 -12.27 5.75 -7.13
N TYR A 242 -11.84 6.49 -6.11
CA TYR A 242 -11.00 7.66 -6.22
C TYR A 242 -9.88 7.52 -5.19
N HIS A 243 -8.65 7.66 -5.64
CA HIS A 243 -7.45 7.59 -4.83
C HIS A 243 -6.85 8.99 -4.76
N ASP A 244 -6.92 9.63 -3.60
CA ASP A 244 -6.27 10.91 -3.36
C ASP A 244 -4.76 10.69 -3.25
N LEU A 245 -4.00 11.34 -4.12
CA LEU A 245 -2.54 11.28 -4.22
C LEU A 245 -1.90 12.66 -3.97
N THR A 246 -2.67 13.64 -3.47
CA THR A 246 -2.24 15.04 -3.28
C THR A 246 -0.98 15.16 -2.42
N ASN A 247 -0.79 14.25 -1.46
CA ASN A 247 0.41 14.12 -0.62
C ASN A 247 1.72 13.94 -1.43
N HIS A 248 1.66 13.34 -2.62
CA HIS A 248 2.83 13.13 -3.46
C HIS A 248 3.25 14.38 -4.24
N LEU A 249 2.32 15.31 -4.53
CA LEU A 249 2.62 16.55 -5.27
C LEU A 249 3.71 17.38 -4.58
N THR A 250 3.69 17.44 -3.25
CA THR A 250 4.71 18.11 -2.42
C THR A 250 6.11 17.54 -2.69
N ALA A 251 6.27 16.22 -2.69
CA ALA A 251 7.56 15.59 -3.00
C ALA A 251 7.94 15.82 -4.48
N TYR A 252 6.98 15.65 -5.38
CA TYR A 252 7.19 15.77 -6.83
C TYR A 252 7.63 17.18 -7.23
N PHE A 253 6.94 18.24 -6.79
CA PHE A 253 7.33 19.63 -7.11
C PHE A 253 8.69 20.02 -6.52
N LYS A 254 9.08 19.47 -5.36
CA LYS A 254 10.43 19.66 -4.77
C LYS A 254 11.50 19.03 -5.65
N LEU A 255 11.24 17.81 -6.14
CA LEU A 255 12.15 17.10 -7.02
C LEU A 255 12.25 17.79 -8.39
N MET A 256 11.13 18.23 -8.98
CA MET A 256 11.11 19.04 -10.19
C MET A 256 11.92 20.33 -10.03
N MET A 257 11.79 21.03 -8.88
CA MET A 257 12.56 22.23 -8.56
C MET A 257 14.07 21.94 -8.52
N SER A 258 14.47 20.85 -7.86
CA SER A 258 15.86 20.40 -7.82
C SER A 258 16.40 20.08 -9.22
N VAL A 259 15.59 19.41 -10.05
CA VAL A 259 15.99 19.01 -11.41
C VAL A 259 16.09 20.20 -12.36
N VAL A 260 15.10 21.10 -12.40
CA VAL A 260 15.14 22.29 -13.28
C VAL A 260 16.26 23.26 -12.89
N THR A 261 16.59 23.34 -11.61
CA THR A 261 17.72 24.15 -11.11
C THR A 261 19.06 23.48 -11.41
N GLY A 262 19.19 22.18 -11.14
CA GLY A 262 20.42 21.42 -11.36
C GLY A 262 20.77 21.23 -12.84
N LYS A 263 19.77 21.14 -13.73
CA LYS A 263 19.95 20.97 -15.18
C LYS A 263 19.88 22.28 -15.97
N ARG A 264 20.04 23.44 -15.31
CA ARG A 264 19.88 24.75 -15.97
C ARG A 264 20.78 24.92 -17.20
N GLU A 265 22.03 24.44 -17.15
CA GLU A 265 22.96 24.50 -18.27
C GLU A 265 22.52 23.59 -19.43
N GLU A 266 22.18 22.32 -19.15
CA GLU A 266 21.62 21.37 -20.14
C GLU A 266 20.37 21.95 -20.84
N LEU A 267 19.50 22.63 -20.11
CA LEU A 267 18.28 23.24 -20.64
C LEU A 267 18.59 24.44 -21.57
N LEU A 268 19.58 25.27 -21.23
CA LEU A 268 20.03 26.38 -22.08
C LEU A 268 20.69 25.85 -23.35
N GLU A 269 21.50 24.79 -23.26
CA GLU A 269 22.11 24.11 -24.43
C GLU A 269 21.05 23.46 -25.33
N ALA A 270 19.98 22.90 -24.74
CA ALA A 270 18.81 22.40 -25.47
C ALA A 270 17.92 23.51 -26.09
N GLY A 271 18.30 24.78 -25.95
CA GLY A 271 17.59 25.93 -26.55
C GLY A 271 16.37 26.41 -25.76
N VAL A 272 16.23 26.05 -24.48
CA VAL A 272 15.17 26.56 -23.61
C VAL A 272 15.54 27.98 -23.12
N PRO A 273 14.70 29.02 -23.32
CA PRO A 273 15.04 30.37 -22.89
C PRO A 273 15.18 30.50 -21.36
N SER A 274 16.17 31.28 -20.90
CA SER A 274 16.41 31.56 -19.47
C SER A 274 15.16 32.04 -18.73
N GLU A 275 14.42 32.96 -19.37
CA GLU A 275 13.16 33.52 -18.87
C GLU A 275 12.09 32.44 -18.63
N ARG A 276 12.01 31.41 -19.50
CA ARG A 276 11.09 30.27 -19.34
C ARG A 276 11.49 29.40 -18.17
N ILE A 277 12.79 29.17 -17.96
CA ILE A 277 13.32 28.40 -16.83
C ILE A 277 13.01 29.14 -15.51
N GLU A 278 13.24 30.45 -15.45
CA GLU A 278 12.99 31.30 -14.28
C GLU A 278 11.50 31.41 -13.94
N ALA A 279 10.65 31.63 -14.95
CA ALA A 279 9.19 31.62 -14.77
C ALA A 279 8.69 30.25 -14.27
N TYR A 280 9.27 29.14 -14.76
CA TYR A 280 8.89 27.82 -14.32
C TYR A 280 9.26 27.54 -12.86
N VAL A 281 10.50 27.88 -12.47
CA VAL A 281 11.00 27.86 -11.08
C VAL A 281 10.06 28.65 -10.17
N SER A 282 9.77 29.93 -10.50
CA SER A 282 8.85 30.76 -9.73
C SER A 282 7.44 30.16 -9.62
N SER A 283 6.97 29.47 -10.67
CA SER A 283 5.68 28.76 -10.62
C SER A 283 5.69 27.56 -9.68
N LEU A 284 6.82 26.84 -9.53
CA LEU A 284 6.93 25.68 -8.63
C LEU A 284 6.88 26.11 -7.16
N ASP A 285 7.52 27.23 -6.79
CA ASP A 285 7.42 27.80 -5.43
C ASP A 285 5.96 28.15 -5.07
N SER A 286 5.22 28.78 -6.00
CA SER A 286 3.80 29.05 -5.79
C SER A 286 2.98 27.77 -5.67
N ARG A 287 3.26 26.74 -6.49
CA ARG A 287 2.57 25.44 -6.39
C ARG A 287 2.79 24.77 -5.04
N PHE A 288 3.98 24.95 -4.45
CA PHE A 288 4.32 24.37 -3.16
C PHE A 288 3.37 24.79 -2.05
N ALA A 289 3.22 26.11 -1.88
CA ALA A 289 2.30 26.69 -0.89
C ALA A 289 0.85 26.22 -1.12
N LYS A 290 0.43 26.07 -2.39
CA LYS A 290 -0.92 25.66 -2.79
C LYS A 290 -1.25 24.20 -2.47
N VAL A 291 -0.26 23.30 -2.47
CA VAL A 291 -0.47 21.92 -1.97
C VAL A 291 -0.58 21.93 -0.44
N GLU A 292 0.29 22.66 0.26
CA GLU A 292 0.26 22.73 1.74
C GLU A 292 -1.03 23.37 2.28
N SER A 293 -1.60 24.33 1.54
CA SER A 293 -2.88 24.99 1.83
C SER A 293 -4.11 24.27 1.24
N ARG A 294 -3.96 23.07 0.67
CA ARG A 294 -5.05 22.24 0.10
C ARG A 294 -5.86 22.90 -1.04
N GLU A 295 -5.26 23.86 -1.73
CA GLU A 295 -5.83 24.49 -2.92
C GLU A 295 -5.77 23.56 -4.15
N PHE A 296 -4.81 22.63 -4.18
CA PHE A 296 -4.75 21.55 -5.17
C PHE A 296 -5.27 20.22 -4.62
N ALA A 297 -5.80 19.42 -5.52
CA ALA A 297 -5.93 17.98 -5.37
C ALA A 297 -5.25 17.28 -6.57
N TRP A 298 -4.72 16.08 -6.38
CA TRP A 298 -4.33 15.17 -7.46
C TRP A 298 -4.74 13.76 -7.05
N GLY A 299 -5.13 12.94 -8.03
CA GLY A 299 -5.60 11.60 -7.72
C GLY A 299 -6.06 10.83 -8.93
N VAL A 300 -6.30 9.54 -8.72
CA VAL A 300 -6.74 8.59 -9.76
C VAL A 300 -8.19 8.22 -9.55
N PHE A 301 -9.00 8.38 -10.59
CA PHE A 301 -10.35 7.85 -10.69
C PHE A 301 -10.36 6.54 -11.48
N VAL A 302 -11.21 5.61 -11.04
CA VAL A 302 -11.56 4.40 -11.80
C VAL A 302 -13.08 4.37 -11.92
N GLY A 303 -13.59 4.13 -13.12
CA GLY A 303 -15.01 3.93 -13.36
C GLY A 303 -15.31 2.87 -14.42
N LEU A 304 -16.56 2.41 -14.45
CA LEU A 304 -17.08 1.50 -15.47
C LEU A 304 -18.26 2.14 -16.19
N LYS A 305 -18.36 1.95 -17.51
CA LYS A 305 -19.56 2.31 -18.27
C LYS A 305 -20.77 1.53 -17.75
N GLU A 306 -21.81 2.26 -17.33
CA GLU A 306 -23.09 1.74 -16.82
C GLU A 306 -24.00 1.23 -17.95
N GLU A 307 -23.55 0.20 -18.63
CA GLU A 307 -24.43 -0.73 -19.32
C GLU A 307 -24.11 -2.15 -18.83
N ASN A 308 -25.14 -2.97 -18.64
CA ASN A 308 -25.02 -4.30 -18.05
C ASN A 308 -24.60 -4.35 -16.55
N PHE A 309 -25.02 -3.38 -15.72
CA PHE A 309 -24.97 -3.56 -14.25
C PHE A 309 -25.69 -4.85 -13.82
N ASP A 310 -26.78 -5.22 -14.50
CA ASP A 310 -27.47 -6.49 -14.29
C ASP A 310 -26.60 -7.72 -14.60
N SER A 311 -25.62 -7.65 -15.52
CA SER A 311 -24.73 -8.79 -15.80
C SER A 311 -23.64 -8.94 -14.73
N ILE A 312 -23.05 -7.84 -14.26
CA ILE A 312 -22.11 -7.86 -13.13
C ILE A 312 -22.84 -8.28 -11.86
N LYS A 313 -24.02 -7.70 -11.59
CA LYS A 313 -24.87 -8.07 -10.46
C LYS A 313 -25.35 -9.52 -10.56
N ALA A 314 -25.69 -10.03 -11.74
CA ALA A 314 -26.02 -11.44 -11.93
C ALA A 314 -24.80 -12.35 -11.73
N ALA A 315 -23.60 -11.96 -12.15
CA ALA A 315 -22.37 -12.71 -11.92
C ALA A 315 -22.01 -12.78 -10.42
N VAL A 316 -22.12 -11.64 -9.71
CA VAL A 316 -21.95 -11.54 -8.26
C VAL A 316 -23.03 -12.34 -7.52
N ALA A 317 -24.31 -12.18 -7.85
CA ALA A 317 -25.40 -12.95 -7.25
C ALA A 317 -25.28 -14.45 -7.54
N ALA A 318 -24.79 -14.84 -8.72
CA ALA A 318 -24.53 -16.24 -9.04
C ALA A 318 -23.33 -16.80 -8.25
N LEU A 319 -22.29 -16.00 -8.01
CA LEU A 319 -21.16 -16.35 -7.13
C LEU A 319 -21.65 -16.53 -5.68
N GLU A 320 -22.38 -15.55 -5.15
CA GLU A 320 -22.98 -15.56 -3.81
C GLU A 320 -23.91 -16.76 -3.60
N LYS A 321 -24.74 -17.08 -4.58
CA LYS A 321 -25.58 -18.26 -4.57
C LYS A 321 -24.75 -19.55 -4.47
N ARG A 322 -23.67 -19.69 -5.26
CA ARG A 322 -22.76 -20.86 -5.16
C ARG A 322 -22.09 -20.95 -3.79
N ILE A 323 -21.71 -19.81 -3.19
CA ILE A 323 -21.15 -19.75 -1.83
C ILE A 323 -22.19 -20.22 -0.80
N GLN A 324 -23.43 -19.73 -0.87
CA GLN A 324 -24.51 -20.16 0.04
C GLN A 324 -24.83 -21.66 -0.11
N GLU A 325 -24.95 -22.18 -1.33
CA GLU A 325 -25.15 -23.60 -1.61
C GLU A 325 -23.98 -24.46 -1.05
N GLN A 326 -22.74 -23.97 -1.17
CA GLN A 326 -21.57 -24.67 -0.67
C GLN A 326 -21.47 -24.69 0.86
N TYR A 327 -21.72 -23.58 1.55
CA TYR A 327 -21.37 -23.41 2.96
C TYR A 327 -22.55 -23.31 3.94
N ASP A 328 -23.76 -22.97 3.48
CA ASP A 328 -24.90 -22.57 4.35
C ASP A 328 -26.13 -23.49 4.26
N THR A 329 -26.09 -24.58 3.49
CA THR A 329 -27.13 -25.64 3.59
C THR A 329 -26.95 -26.50 4.84
N ASP A 330 -28.02 -27.13 5.34
CA ASP A 330 -27.95 -28.04 6.50
C ASP A 330 -26.88 -29.14 6.30
N VAL A 331 -26.88 -29.76 5.11
CA VAL A 331 -25.89 -30.78 4.72
C VAL A 331 -24.48 -30.21 4.74
N SER A 332 -24.28 -28.97 4.27
CA SER A 332 -22.99 -28.28 4.30
C SER A 332 -22.54 -27.95 5.73
N MET A 333 -23.44 -27.47 6.60
CA MET A 333 -23.14 -27.17 8.00
C MET A 333 -22.75 -28.42 8.79
N ILE A 334 -23.42 -29.54 8.54
CA ILE A 334 -23.10 -30.87 9.09
C ILE A 334 -21.76 -31.35 8.53
N PHE A 335 -21.58 -31.35 7.20
CA PHE A 335 -20.34 -31.77 6.55
C PHE A 335 -19.12 -31.01 7.10
N TYR A 336 -19.15 -29.68 7.08
CA TYR A 336 -18.04 -28.85 7.53
C TYR A 336 -17.75 -28.97 9.03
N LYS A 337 -18.76 -29.27 9.86
CA LYS A 337 -18.55 -29.62 11.27
C LYS A 337 -17.60 -30.81 11.42
N TYR A 338 -17.71 -31.84 10.59
CA TYR A 338 -16.83 -33.03 10.68
C TYR A 338 -15.42 -32.80 10.11
N ILE A 339 -15.27 -31.94 9.10
CA ILE A 339 -14.06 -31.92 8.24
C ILE A 339 -13.13 -30.71 8.36
N MET A 340 -13.60 -29.56 8.88
CA MET A 340 -12.79 -28.32 8.97
C MET A 340 -12.53 -27.84 10.40
N GLY A 341 -13.10 -28.52 11.41
CA GLY A 341 -13.01 -28.07 12.80
C GLY A 341 -13.33 -29.15 13.83
N GLY A 342 -13.22 -30.44 13.50
CA GLY A 342 -13.33 -31.54 14.46
C GLY A 342 -14.62 -31.58 15.31
N GLY A 343 -15.72 -30.97 14.86
CA GLY A 343 -16.96 -30.82 15.60
C GLY A 343 -17.30 -29.40 16.08
N GLY A 344 -16.34 -28.48 16.05
CA GLY A 344 -16.43 -27.12 16.59
C GLY A 344 -16.96 -26.03 15.64
N ASP A 345 -16.81 -24.78 16.08
CA ASP A 345 -17.46 -23.60 15.49
C ASP A 345 -16.60 -22.87 14.44
N ASN A 346 -15.29 -23.14 14.39
CA ASN A 346 -14.37 -22.56 13.41
C ASN A 346 -14.38 -23.38 12.12
N MET A 347 -14.23 -22.70 10.98
CA MET A 347 -14.18 -23.33 9.64
C MET A 347 -12.96 -22.83 8.85
N HIS A 348 -11.82 -22.77 9.54
CA HIS A 348 -10.58 -22.13 9.11
C HIS A 348 -9.45 -23.13 8.94
N TYR A 349 -8.44 -22.79 8.15
CA TYR A 349 -7.23 -23.60 8.09
C TYR A 349 -6.48 -23.56 9.42
N GLY A 350 -5.76 -24.64 9.74
CA GLY A 350 -5.15 -24.85 11.05
C GLY A 350 -3.64 -24.65 11.09
N ILE A 351 -3.12 -24.13 12.20
CA ILE A 351 -1.67 -24.08 12.49
C ILE A 351 -1.27 -25.24 13.40
N PHE A 352 -0.26 -26.01 12.98
CA PHE A 352 0.22 -27.19 13.68
C PHE A 352 1.57 -26.91 14.33
N ASN A 353 1.56 -26.57 15.62
CA ASN A 353 2.78 -26.22 16.37
C ASN A 353 3.69 -27.44 16.61
N THR A 354 3.12 -28.64 16.69
CA THR A 354 3.82 -29.91 16.94
C THR A 354 3.59 -30.96 15.85
N GLY A 355 2.68 -30.69 14.90
CA GLY A 355 2.27 -31.64 13.85
C GLY A 355 1.32 -32.74 14.33
N LYS A 356 0.90 -32.70 15.59
CA LYS A 356 0.08 -33.74 16.26
C LYS A 356 -1.29 -33.22 16.70
N GLU A 357 -1.53 -31.92 16.61
CA GLU A 357 -2.82 -31.30 16.87
C GLU A 357 -3.90 -31.89 15.96
N ASP A 358 -5.12 -32.02 16.46
CA ASP A 358 -6.29 -32.26 15.61
C ASP A 358 -6.73 -30.99 14.87
N LEU A 359 -7.62 -31.13 13.90
CA LEU A 359 -8.10 -30.01 13.08
C LEU A 359 -8.77 -28.90 13.90
N LEU A 360 -9.46 -29.25 14.99
CA LEU A 360 -10.10 -28.25 15.87
C LEU A 360 -9.04 -27.41 16.60
N THR A 361 -8.09 -28.07 17.25
CA THR A 361 -6.98 -27.45 17.96
C THR A 361 -6.12 -26.61 17.01
N ALA A 362 -5.83 -27.14 15.82
CA ALA A 362 -5.08 -26.40 14.80
C ALA A 362 -5.84 -25.15 14.32
N SER A 363 -7.17 -25.22 14.13
CA SER A 363 -7.98 -24.03 13.78
C SER A 363 -7.97 -22.98 14.90
N HIS A 364 -8.04 -23.38 16.18
CA HIS A 364 -7.89 -22.47 17.31
C HIS A 364 -6.50 -21.84 17.36
N ASN A 365 -5.44 -22.60 17.06
CA ASN A 365 -4.08 -22.06 16.95
C ASN A 365 -3.97 -20.98 15.87
N ALA A 366 -4.64 -21.15 14.72
CA ALA A 366 -4.66 -20.16 13.65
C ALA A 366 -5.34 -18.85 14.08
N VAL A 367 -6.51 -18.94 14.74
CA VAL A 367 -7.21 -17.79 15.32
C VAL A 367 -6.35 -17.09 16.37
N ALA A 368 -5.74 -17.84 17.30
CA ALA A 368 -4.87 -17.27 18.33
C ALA A 368 -3.59 -16.64 17.74
N TYR A 369 -2.99 -17.25 16.72
CA TYR A 369 -1.84 -16.69 16.01
C TYR A 369 -2.16 -15.35 15.35
N MET A 370 -3.29 -15.26 14.64
CA MET A 370 -3.72 -14.00 14.03
C MET A 370 -4.14 -12.95 15.05
N ALA A 371 -4.71 -13.35 16.20
CA ALA A 371 -5.01 -12.41 17.29
C ALA A 371 -3.72 -11.86 17.92
N ASN A 372 -2.69 -12.69 18.07
CA ASN A 372 -1.36 -12.26 18.51
C ASN A 372 -0.66 -11.35 17.49
N LEU A 373 -0.80 -11.63 16.18
CA LEU A 373 -0.36 -10.70 15.13
C LEU A 373 -1.10 -9.36 15.26
N ALA A 374 -2.43 -9.37 15.36
CA ALA A 374 -3.25 -8.16 15.52
C ALA A 374 -2.84 -7.31 16.73
N ALA A 375 -2.45 -7.96 17.85
CA ALA A 375 -2.10 -7.30 19.10
C ALA A 375 -0.76 -6.54 19.06
N GLY A 376 0.10 -6.84 18.08
CA GLY A 376 1.33 -6.06 17.84
C GLY A 376 1.10 -4.72 17.12
N TYR A 377 -0.03 -4.55 16.42
CA TYR A 377 -0.29 -3.39 15.55
C TYR A 377 -1.54 -2.59 15.96
N THR A 378 -2.51 -3.28 16.56
CA THR A 378 -3.69 -2.71 17.20
C THR A 378 -3.47 -2.69 18.70
N ALA A 379 -3.96 -1.66 19.39
CA ALA A 379 -4.03 -1.65 20.85
C ALA A 379 -5.14 -2.61 21.36
N LEU A 380 -4.97 -3.93 21.16
CA LEU A 380 -5.76 -5.00 21.79
C LEU A 380 -5.46 -5.03 23.30
N ARG A 381 -5.95 -4.01 24.00
CA ARG A 381 -5.76 -3.83 25.44
C ARG A 381 -6.60 -4.86 26.18
N THR A 382 -5.92 -5.72 26.93
CA THR A 382 -6.52 -6.65 27.92
C THR A 382 -7.06 -5.93 29.16
N SER A 383 -6.97 -4.59 29.23
CA SER A 383 -7.57 -3.80 30.30
C SER A 383 -9.09 -3.79 30.19
N SER A 384 -9.75 -4.39 31.18
CA SER A 384 -11.20 -4.29 31.39
C SER A 384 -11.67 -2.84 31.28
N GLY A 385 -12.45 -2.54 30.23
CA GLY A 385 -13.02 -1.21 29.97
C GLY A 385 -12.81 -0.64 28.57
N SER A 386 -11.91 -1.19 27.74
CA SER A 386 -11.72 -0.68 26.37
C SER A 386 -12.85 -1.12 25.42
N LYS A 387 -13.61 -0.16 24.87
CA LYS A 387 -14.75 -0.41 23.96
C LYS A 387 -14.31 -0.62 22.50
N MET A 388 -13.38 -1.55 22.27
CA MET A 388 -12.92 -1.84 20.91
C MET A 388 -14.07 -2.37 20.04
N ARG A 389 -14.19 -1.85 18.81
CA ARG A 389 -15.15 -2.32 17.80
C ARG A 389 -14.41 -3.09 16.71
N VAL A 390 -14.80 -4.34 16.53
CA VAL A 390 -14.29 -5.24 15.48
C VAL A 390 -15.36 -5.45 14.41
N LEU A 391 -14.98 -5.46 13.13
CA LEU A 391 -15.80 -5.92 12.02
C LEU A 391 -15.22 -7.24 11.50
N ASP A 392 -15.99 -8.32 11.57
CA ASP A 392 -15.61 -9.66 11.11
C ASP A 392 -16.33 -9.95 9.77
N LEU A 393 -15.60 -9.80 8.66
CA LEU A 393 -16.10 -9.97 7.30
C LEU A 393 -16.04 -11.45 6.92
N GLY A 394 -17.20 -12.04 6.63
CA GLY A 394 -17.32 -13.48 6.36
C GLY A 394 -17.24 -14.34 7.62
N SER A 395 -17.74 -13.83 8.76
CA SER A 395 -17.66 -14.44 10.10
C SER A 395 -18.15 -15.90 10.22
N GLY A 396 -18.85 -16.43 9.22
CA GLY A 396 -19.41 -17.77 9.22
C GLY A 396 -20.28 -18.06 10.45
N LYS A 397 -20.00 -19.19 11.12
CA LYS A 397 -20.66 -19.61 12.38
C LYS A 397 -20.26 -18.76 13.60
N GLY A 398 -19.37 -17.78 13.45
CA GLY A 398 -18.97 -16.81 14.48
C GLY A 398 -18.02 -17.32 15.56
N GLY A 399 -17.36 -18.47 15.36
CA GLY A 399 -16.40 -19.02 16.33
C GLY A 399 -15.28 -18.03 16.68
N THR A 400 -14.65 -17.43 15.66
CA THR A 400 -13.64 -16.39 15.83
C THR A 400 -14.19 -15.13 16.49
N ALA A 401 -15.35 -14.62 16.09
CA ALA A 401 -15.98 -13.47 16.75
C ALA A 401 -16.21 -13.70 18.26
N ARG A 402 -16.69 -14.88 18.64
CA ARG A 402 -16.89 -15.25 20.06
C ARG A 402 -15.57 -15.43 20.80
N PHE A 403 -14.52 -15.94 20.15
CA PHE A 403 -13.16 -15.96 20.70
C PHE A 403 -12.63 -14.53 20.97
N LEU A 404 -12.73 -13.61 20.00
CA LEU A 404 -12.28 -12.23 20.15
C LEU A 404 -13.05 -11.49 21.26
N ALA A 405 -14.38 -11.63 21.29
CA ALA A 405 -15.23 -11.03 22.32
C ALA A 405 -14.87 -11.53 23.75
N LYS A 406 -14.68 -12.84 23.94
CA LYS A 406 -14.30 -13.41 25.25
C LYS A 406 -12.87 -13.05 25.66
N THR A 407 -11.94 -13.00 24.72
CA THR A 407 -10.50 -12.81 25.01
C THR A 407 -10.16 -11.34 25.28
N PHE A 408 -10.78 -10.41 24.55
CA PHE A 408 -10.44 -8.99 24.58
C PHE A 408 -11.56 -8.08 25.09
N GLY A 409 -12.77 -8.61 25.38
CA GLY A 409 -13.93 -7.81 25.80
C GLY A 409 -14.46 -6.86 24.70
N CYS A 410 -14.06 -7.09 23.45
CA CYS A 410 -14.42 -6.24 22.31
C CYS A 410 -15.85 -6.52 21.80
N HIS A 411 -16.44 -5.53 21.14
CA HIS A 411 -17.72 -5.69 20.44
C HIS A 411 -17.48 -6.08 18.98
N VAL A 412 -17.94 -7.26 18.58
CA VAL A 412 -17.73 -7.79 17.23
C VAL A 412 -19.00 -7.67 16.40
N THR A 413 -18.91 -6.99 15.26
CA THR A 413 -19.93 -6.98 14.20
C THR A 413 -19.59 -8.07 13.20
N CYS A 414 -20.35 -9.15 13.22
CA CYS A 414 -20.28 -10.27 12.29
C CYS A 414 -21.06 -9.94 11.02
N PHE A 415 -20.39 -9.74 9.89
CA PHE A 415 -21.01 -9.44 8.60
C PHE A 415 -20.84 -10.63 7.66
N ASN A 416 -21.92 -11.39 7.44
CA ASN A 416 -21.83 -12.69 6.78
C ASN A 416 -23.08 -13.02 5.94
N LEU A 417 -22.85 -13.68 4.80
CA LEU A 417 -23.84 -13.97 3.77
C LEU A 417 -24.78 -15.15 4.14
N GLY A 418 -24.29 -16.08 4.97
CA GLY A 418 -24.98 -17.32 5.33
C GLY A 418 -26.04 -17.13 6.42
N GLU A 419 -27.30 -17.41 6.10
CA GLU A 419 -28.45 -17.27 7.00
C GLU A 419 -28.41 -18.29 8.14
N ASN A 420 -28.11 -19.56 7.85
CA ASN A 420 -28.13 -20.62 8.85
C ASN A 420 -26.92 -20.54 9.77
N GLN A 421 -25.76 -20.16 9.22
CA GLN A 421 -24.58 -19.76 9.99
C GLN A 421 -24.85 -18.56 10.91
N ASN A 422 -25.56 -17.52 10.43
CA ASN A 422 -25.91 -16.35 11.23
C ASN A 422 -26.84 -16.69 12.40
N LYS A 423 -27.87 -17.52 12.16
CA LYS A 423 -28.76 -18.06 13.22
C LYS A 423 -27.98 -18.85 14.26
N TYR A 424 -27.06 -19.72 13.82
CA TYR A 424 -26.20 -20.50 14.71
C TYR A 424 -25.29 -19.60 15.57
N ASN A 425 -24.72 -18.53 15.00
CA ASN A 425 -23.91 -17.57 15.73
C ASN A 425 -24.71 -16.85 16.82
N LEU A 426 -25.91 -16.34 16.49
CA LEU A 426 -26.82 -15.71 17.46
C LEU A 426 -27.20 -16.67 18.60
N GLN A 427 -27.57 -17.91 18.27
CA GLN A 427 -27.88 -18.94 19.28
C GLN A 427 -26.67 -19.20 20.19
N LYS A 428 -25.47 -19.40 19.63
CA LYS A 428 -24.26 -19.65 20.43
C LYS A 428 -23.87 -18.46 21.28
N ALA A 429 -23.95 -17.23 20.78
CA ALA A 429 -23.69 -16.03 21.56
C ALA A 429 -24.70 -15.86 22.72
N HIS A 430 -25.92 -16.41 22.61
CA HIS A 430 -26.89 -16.44 23.70
C HIS A 430 -26.58 -17.54 24.72
N GLU A 431 -26.33 -18.78 24.26
CA GLU A 431 -25.92 -19.91 25.10
C GLU A 431 -24.65 -19.60 25.93
N GLU A 432 -23.74 -18.80 25.38
CA GLU A 432 -22.49 -18.40 26.03
C GLU A 432 -22.57 -17.07 26.80
N GLY A 433 -23.74 -16.42 26.88
CA GLY A 433 -23.96 -15.18 27.65
C GLY A 433 -23.34 -13.90 27.08
N ILE A 434 -22.72 -13.96 25.88
CA ILE A 434 -21.98 -12.86 25.25
C ILE A 434 -22.75 -12.14 24.13
N SER A 435 -24.07 -12.34 24.02
CA SER A 435 -24.92 -11.68 23.00
C SER A 435 -24.83 -10.14 23.01
N HIS A 436 -24.47 -9.54 24.14
CA HIS A 436 -24.28 -8.10 24.28
C HIS A 436 -22.98 -7.58 23.63
N LEU A 437 -22.05 -8.47 23.26
CA LEU A 437 -20.79 -8.16 22.55
C LEU A 437 -20.80 -8.58 21.08
N ILE A 438 -21.85 -9.26 20.61
CA ILE A 438 -21.93 -9.81 19.26
C ILE A 438 -23.13 -9.19 18.52
N THR A 439 -22.87 -8.60 17.35
CA THR A 439 -23.92 -8.13 16.44
C THR A 439 -23.81 -8.89 15.13
N VAL A 440 -24.85 -9.62 14.74
CA VAL A 440 -24.85 -10.40 13.49
C VAL A 440 -25.69 -9.67 12.44
N ILE A 441 -25.08 -9.43 11.28
CA ILE A 441 -25.68 -8.71 10.16
C ILE A 441 -25.53 -9.56 8.91
N LYS A 442 -26.64 -9.83 8.24
CA LYS A 442 -26.63 -10.46 6.93
C LYS A 442 -26.26 -9.44 5.87
N GLY A 443 -25.29 -9.78 5.03
CA GLY A 443 -24.93 -8.98 3.87
C GLY A 443 -23.77 -9.58 3.09
N SER A 444 -23.43 -8.93 1.98
CA SER A 444 -22.30 -9.30 1.13
C SER A 444 -21.28 -8.18 1.11
N PHE A 445 -19.99 -8.52 1.24
CA PHE A 445 -18.89 -7.58 1.06
C PHE A 445 -18.50 -7.41 -0.43
N ASN A 446 -19.24 -8.04 -1.36
CA ASN A 446 -19.20 -7.71 -2.78
C ASN A 446 -20.07 -6.49 -3.12
N GLU A 447 -20.92 -6.07 -2.18
CA GLU A 447 -21.67 -4.82 -2.23
C GLU A 447 -21.00 -3.76 -1.35
N ARG A 448 -21.40 -2.49 -1.51
CA ARG A 448 -20.93 -1.38 -0.67
C ARG A 448 -21.37 -1.63 0.78
N LEU A 449 -20.44 -1.55 1.73
CA LEU A 449 -20.73 -1.63 3.16
C LEU A 449 -21.54 -0.40 3.59
N PRO A 450 -22.36 -0.45 4.65
CA PRO A 450 -23.19 0.68 5.05
C PRO A 450 -22.43 2.01 5.21
N ASP A 451 -23.01 3.11 4.70
CA ASP A 451 -22.33 4.41 4.67
C ASP A 451 -22.01 4.95 6.07
N ASN A 452 -22.87 4.63 7.05
CA ASN A 452 -22.68 5.00 8.46
C ASN A 452 -21.59 4.18 9.19
N TRP A 453 -20.85 3.32 8.48
CA TRP A 453 -19.71 2.56 9.02
C TRP A 453 -18.35 3.26 8.82
N THR A 454 -18.30 4.37 8.08
CA THR A 454 -17.08 5.15 7.87
C THR A 454 -16.41 5.54 9.19
N HIS A 455 -15.13 5.17 9.37
CA HIS A 455 -14.33 5.38 10.58
C HIS A 455 -14.90 4.81 11.89
N GLN A 456 -15.61 3.68 11.85
CA GLN A 456 -16.29 3.13 13.02
C GLN A 456 -15.54 1.99 13.73
N TYR A 457 -14.62 1.32 13.05
CA TYR A 457 -13.97 0.10 13.56
C TYR A 457 -12.48 0.31 13.87
N ASP A 458 -12.02 -0.29 14.97
CA ASP A 458 -10.61 -0.30 15.38
C ASP A 458 -9.83 -1.44 14.69
N LEU A 459 -10.53 -2.54 14.42
CA LEU A 459 -10.03 -3.74 13.77
C LEU A 459 -11.03 -4.24 12.73
N VAL A 460 -10.58 -4.52 11.52
CA VAL A 460 -11.29 -5.35 10.55
C VAL A 460 -10.60 -6.71 10.48
N TRP A 461 -11.40 -7.76 10.55
CA TRP A 461 -10.98 -9.16 10.59
C TRP A 461 -11.62 -9.95 9.45
N SER A 462 -10.92 -10.95 8.92
CA SER A 462 -11.47 -12.00 8.05
C SER A 462 -10.59 -13.25 8.07
N GLN A 463 -11.16 -14.44 7.92
CA GLN A 463 -10.39 -15.68 7.76
C GLN A 463 -11.02 -16.58 6.68
N GLU A 464 -10.27 -16.84 5.62
CA GLU A 464 -10.68 -17.67 4.47
C GLU A 464 -12.00 -17.22 3.79
N ALA A 465 -12.31 -15.93 3.85
CA ALA A 465 -13.49 -15.34 3.22
C ALA A 465 -13.17 -14.40 2.04
N LEU A 466 -12.02 -13.72 2.04
CA LEU A 466 -11.73 -12.67 1.05
C LEU A 466 -11.46 -13.22 -0.37
N CYS A 467 -11.14 -14.52 -0.52
CA CYS A 467 -11.08 -15.23 -1.80
C CYS A 467 -12.46 -15.34 -2.51
N HIS A 468 -13.54 -14.94 -1.84
CA HIS A 468 -14.86 -14.80 -2.43
C HIS A 468 -15.18 -13.35 -2.86
N ALA A 469 -14.24 -12.41 -2.74
CA ALA A 469 -14.40 -11.03 -3.18
C ALA A 469 -14.38 -10.92 -4.71
N ALA A 470 -15.52 -10.56 -5.29
CA ALA A 470 -15.67 -10.34 -6.73
C ALA A 470 -14.85 -9.14 -7.23
N ASN A 471 -14.68 -8.10 -6.39
CA ASN A 471 -13.74 -7.01 -6.62
C ASN A 471 -13.00 -6.68 -5.32
N ARG A 472 -11.74 -7.08 -5.30
CA ARG A 472 -10.87 -7.04 -4.12
C ARG A 472 -10.26 -5.66 -3.85
N ILE A 473 -10.14 -4.81 -4.88
CA ILE A 473 -9.76 -3.39 -4.72
C ILE A 473 -10.89 -2.62 -4.03
N MET A 474 -12.12 -2.81 -4.51
CA MET A 474 -13.32 -2.21 -3.91
C MET A 474 -13.48 -2.66 -2.45
N LEU A 475 -13.27 -3.95 -2.18
CA LEU A 475 -13.26 -4.47 -0.82
C LEU A 475 -12.21 -3.77 0.05
N MET A 476 -10.96 -3.64 -0.39
CA MET A 476 -9.91 -3.00 0.42
C MET A 476 -10.17 -1.51 0.63
N ALA A 477 -10.73 -0.80 -0.35
CA ALA A 477 -11.17 0.59 -0.20
C ALA A 477 -12.32 0.74 0.82
N GLU A 478 -13.27 -0.20 0.82
CA GLU A 478 -14.35 -0.24 1.81
C GLU A 478 -13.83 -0.60 3.23
N VAL A 479 -12.86 -1.51 3.32
CA VAL A 479 -12.15 -1.83 4.57
C VAL A 479 -11.43 -0.61 5.13
N GLU A 480 -10.68 0.11 4.28
CA GLU A 480 -10.04 1.37 4.68
C GLU A 480 -11.10 2.35 5.18
N ARG A 481 -12.18 2.58 4.40
CA ARG A 481 -13.23 3.54 4.75
C ARG A 481 -13.82 3.27 6.12
N VAL A 482 -14.16 2.01 6.44
CA VAL A 482 -14.80 1.66 7.72
C VAL A 482 -13.83 1.62 8.90
N LEU A 483 -12.52 1.50 8.64
CA LEU A 483 -11.49 1.65 9.67
C LEU A 483 -11.38 3.10 10.15
N LYS A 484 -11.23 3.25 11.47
CA LYS A 484 -10.75 4.48 12.11
C LYS A 484 -9.34 4.79 11.61
N PRO A 485 -8.94 6.07 11.55
CA PRO A 485 -7.53 6.41 11.36
C PRO A 485 -6.65 5.75 12.43
N GLY A 486 -5.58 5.06 12.03
CA GLY A 486 -4.73 4.25 12.91
C GLY A 486 -5.25 2.83 13.21
N GLY A 487 -6.43 2.46 12.69
CA GLY A 487 -7.01 1.12 12.83
C GLY A 487 -6.33 0.07 11.94
N THR A 488 -6.62 -1.20 12.20
CA THR A 488 -5.89 -2.34 11.61
C THR A 488 -6.80 -3.26 10.81
N LEU A 489 -6.35 -3.72 9.65
CA LEU A 489 -6.88 -4.88 8.94
C LEU A 489 -6.02 -6.11 9.29
N VAL A 490 -6.63 -7.21 9.69
CA VAL A 490 -5.97 -8.52 9.82
C VAL A 490 -6.78 -9.59 9.11
N PHE A 491 -6.17 -10.31 8.18
CA PHE A 491 -6.86 -11.43 7.53
C PHE A 491 -5.93 -12.59 7.17
N SER A 492 -6.50 -13.78 7.01
CA SER A 492 -5.86 -14.91 6.33
C SER A 492 -6.70 -15.37 5.16
N ASP A 493 -6.04 -15.88 4.12
CA ASP A 493 -6.74 -16.37 2.94
C ASP A 493 -5.92 -17.38 2.14
N ILE A 494 -6.62 -18.21 1.36
CA ILE A 494 -6.02 -19.08 0.35
C ILE A 494 -5.73 -18.27 -0.92
N MET A 495 -4.57 -18.49 -1.51
CA MET A 495 -4.01 -17.67 -2.59
C MET A 495 -3.44 -18.55 -3.71
N LYS A 496 -3.27 -17.96 -4.89
CA LYS A 496 -2.45 -18.53 -5.95
C LYS A 496 -0.97 -18.20 -5.71
N GLY A 497 -0.09 -19.15 -5.98
CA GLY A 497 1.35 -18.92 -6.13
C GLY A 497 1.77 -18.85 -7.60
N GLU A 498 3.08 -18.78 -7.82
CA GLU A 498 3.69 -18.58 -9.14
C GLU A 498 3.34 -19.68 -10.15
N GLU A 499 3.26 -20.94 -9.71
CA GLU A 499 2.95 -22.12 -10.53
C GLU A 499 1.43 -22.32 -10.78
N PHE A 500 0.59 -21.35 -10.43
CA PHE A 500 -0.86 -21.45 -10.61
C PHE A 500 -1.27 -21.20 -12.07
N HIS A 501 -1.65 -22.29 -12.75
CA HIS A 501 -2.35 -22.23 -14.04
C HIS A 501 -3.86 -22.45 -13.90
N ASP A 502 -4.68 -21.49 -14.36
CA ASP A 502 -6.16 -21.53 -14.28
C ASP A 502 -6.76 -22.85 -14.81
N THR A 503 -6.31 -23.31 -15.98
CA THR A 503 -6.84 -24.52 -16.64
C THR A 503 -6.58 -25.82 -15.87
N ARG A 504 -5.56 -25.84 -15.00
CA ARG A 504 -5.14 -27.02 -14.22
C ARG A 504 -5.60 -26.96 -12.76
N HIS A 505 -5.70 -25.76 -12.20
CA HIS A 505 -5.88 -25.57 -10.76
C HIS A 505 -7.23 -24.98 -10.33
N SER A 506 -8.00 -24.37 -11.25
CA SER A 506 -9.37 -23.88 -10.95
C SER A 506 -10.32 -24.98 -10.46
N MET A 507 -10.12 -26.23 -10.88
CA MET A 507 -10.84 -27.38 -10.34
C MET A 507 -10.54 -27.64 -8.86
N ALA A 508 -9.31 -27.38 -8.39
CA ALA A 508 -8.86 -27.61 -7.03
C ALA A 508 -9.23 -26.47 -6.06
N SER A 509 -9.52 -25.27 -6.57
CA SER A 509 -10.01 -24.15 -5.75
C SER A 509 -11.50 -24.32 -5.39
N GLY A 510 -12.16 -25.32 -6.00
CA GLY A 510 -13.61 -25.36 -6.15
C GLY A 510 -14.10 -24.29 -7.13
N ALA A 511 -15.23 -24.53 -7.80
CA ALA A 511 -15.87 -23.59 -8.73
C ALA A 511 -16.54 -22.36 -8.04
N ILE A 512 -15.96 -21.89 -6.93
CA ILE A 512 -16.65 -21.17 -5.84
C ILE A 512 -15.81 -19.97 -5.35
N THR A 513 -14.50 -19.94 -5.56
CA THR A 513 -13.68 -18.74 -5.34
C THR A 513 -13.84 -17.77 -6.52
N ALA A 514 -13.83 -16.48 -6.23
CA ALA A 514 -13.51 -15.49 -7.25
C ALA A 514 -12.00 -15.60 -7.51
N LYS A 515 -11.57 -15.59 -8.79
CA LYS A 515 -10.18 -15.79 -9.27
C LYS A 515 -9.13 -15.54 -8.17
N LEU A 516 -8.51 -16.61 -7.66
CA LEU A 516 -7.60 -16.53 -6.51
C LEU A 516 -6.54 -15.44 -6.70
N ALA A 517 -6.30 -14.67 -5.65
CA ALA A 517 -5.31 -13.61 -5.64
C ALA A 517 -3.93 -14.15 -5.25
N SER A 518 -2.85 -13.56 -5.75
CA SER A 518 -1.50 -13.77 -5.23
C SER A 518 -1.22 -12.88 -4.00
N PRO A 519 -0.14 -13.14 -3.24
CA PRO A 519 0.29 -12.26 -2.15
C PRO A 519 0.59 -10.83 -2.62
N ASP A 520 1.15 -10.66 -3.81
CA ASP A 520 1.41 -9.34 -4.41
C ASP A 520 0.12 -8.65 -4.81
N GLU A 521 -0.83 -9.37 -5.41
CA GLU A 521 -2.15 -8.83 -5.72
C GLU A 521 -2.90 -8.39 -4.46
N TYR A 522 -2.71 -9.08 -3.32
CA TYR A 522 -3.18 -8.64 -2.00
C TYR A 522 -2.46 -7.39 -1.49
N THR A 523 -1.13 -7.38 -1.55
CA THR A 523 -0.30 -6.23 -1.16
C THR A 523 -0.67 -4.98 -1.94
N GLN A 524 -0.79 -5.07 -3.26
CA GLN A 524 -1.19 -3.97 -4.14
C GLN A 524 -2.61 -3.48 -3.83
N ALA A 525 -3.55 -4.36 -3.49
CA ALA A 525 -4.91 -3.95 -3.13
C ALA A 525 -4.97 -3.18 -1.81
N ILE A 526 -4.16 -3.58 -0.83
CA ILE A 526 -4.02 -2.92 0.48
C ILE A 526 -3.40 -1.53 0.30
N ILE A 527 -2.27 -1.44 -0.40
CA ILE A 527 -1.55 -0.18 -0.66
C ILE A 527 -2.44 0.77 -1.49
N SER A 528 -3.12 0.25 -2.53
CA SER A 528 -4.03 1.05 -3.35
C SER A 528 -5.17 1.65 -2.55
N ALA A 529 -5.68 0.95 -1.53
CA ALA A 529 -6.71 1.49 -0.65
C ALA A 529 -6.22 2.63 0.27
N GLY A 530 -4.90 2.88 0.35
CA GLY A 530 -4.31 3.86 1.27
C GLY A 530 -3.92 3.26 2.63
N MET A 531 -3.67 1.95 2.71
CA MET A 531 -3.23 1.27 3.93
C MET A 531 -1.79 0.77 3.85
N ASP A 532 -1.05 0.88 4.95
CA ASP A 532 0.32 0.42 5.08
C ASP A 532 0.35 -1.10 5.33
N LEU A 533 0.91 -1.90 4.41
CA LEU A 533 1.16 -3.31 4.67
C LEU A 533 2.24 -3.46 5.74
N SER A 534 1.83 -3.91 6.94
CA SER A 534 2.72 -4.07 8.09
C SER A 534 3.34 -5.47 8.17
N VAL A 535 2.58 -6.50 7.77
CA VAL A 535 3.00 -7.91 7.83
C VAL A 535 2.38 -8.71 6.68
N TYR A 536 3.21 -9.54 6.05
CA TYR A 536 2.77 -10.77 5.39
C TYR A 536 3.47 -11.98 6.07
N ARG A 537 2.75 -13.09 6.20
CA ARG A 537 3.26 -14.38 6.69
C ARG A 537 2.77 -15.50 5.77
N ASP A 538 3.70 -16.16 5.08
CA ASP A 538 3.45 -17.42 4.39
C ASP A 538 3.22 -18.52 5.45
N LEU A 539 2.03 -19.12 5.43
CA LEU A 539 1.59 -20.20 6.31
C LEU A 539 1.41 -21.53 5.54
N THR A 540 1.74 -21.55 4.25
CA THR A 540 1.46 -22.63 3.27
C THR A 540 1.92 -24.01 3.74
N ALA A 541 3.02 -24.10 4.48
CA ALA A 541 3.53 -25.36 5.04
C ALA A 541 2.48 -26.11 5.90
N ASN A 542 1.56 -25.39 6.55
CA ASN A 542 0.49 -25.99 7.34
C ASN A 542 -0.58 -26.69 6.47
N LEU A 543 -0.80 -26.24 5.23
CA LEU A 543 -1.83 -26.81 4.34
C LEU A 543 -1.56 -28.29 4.02
N VAL A 544 -0.28 -28.69 3.91
CA VAL A 544 0.10 -30.10 3.66
C VAL A 544 -0.39 -31.00 4.79
N THR A 545 -0.12 -30.61 6.04
CA THR A 545 -0.61 -31.31 7.24
C THR A 545 -2.13 -31.25 7.31
N TYR A 546 -2.72 -30.07 7.05
CA TYR A 546 -4.16 -29.83 7.12
C TYR A 546 -4.95 -30.74 6.17
N PHE A 547 -4.66 -30.71 4.87
CA PHE A 547 -5.38 -31.51 3.88
C PHE A 547 -5.16 -33.01 4.08
N SER A 548 -3.96 -33.42 4.53
CA SER A 548 -3.69 -34.82 4.91
C SER A 548 -4.54 -35.29 6.10
N GLN A 549 -4.70 -34.45 7.13
CA GLN A 549 -5.57 -34.73 8.27
C GLN A 549 -7.05 -34.67 7.88
N ALA A 550 -7.48 -33.72 7.04
CA ALA A 550 -8.85 -33.63 6.54
C ALA A 550 -9.23 -34.90 5.76
N ALA A 551 -8.35 -35.40 4.88
CA ALA A 551 -8.58 -36.65 4.14
C ALA A 551 -8.67 -37.87 5.07
N ARG A 552 -7.93 -37.88 6.18
CA ARG A 552 -8.04 -38.90 7.23
C ARG A 552 -9.38 -38.81 7.95
N SER A 553 -9.75 -37.63 8.45
CA SER A 553 -11.02 -37.39 9.15
C SER A 553 -12.23 -37.80 8.29
N VAL A 554 -12.22 -37.48 6.99
CA VAL A 554 -13.30 -37.87 6.06
C VAL A 554 -13.45 -39.39 5.94
N ARG A 555 -12.33 -40.15 5.97
CA ARG A 555 -12.34 -41.62 5.91
C ARG A 555 -12.80 -42.23 7.23
N GLU A 556 -12.24 -41.78 8.35
CA GLU A 556 -12.56 -42.28 9.70
C GLU A 556 -14.01 -41.98 10.09
N GLN A 557 -14.51 -40.79 9.78
CA GLN A 557 -15.84 -40.33 10.17
C GLN A 557 -16.90 -40.54 9.06
N ARG A 558 -16.58 -41.31 8.01
CA ARG A 558 -17.48 -41.59 6.87
C ARG A 558 -18.84 -42.12 7.29
N VAL A 559 -18.88 -43.11 8.19
CA VAL A 559 -20.13 -43.71 8.68
C VAL A 559 -20.96 -42.69 9.46
N SER A 560 -20.33 -41.90 10.33
CA SER A 560 -20.99 -40.82 11.09
C SER A 560 -21.59 -39.76 10.18
N MET A 561 -20.87 -39.33 9.14
CA MET A 561 -21.35 -38.36 8.17
C MET A 561 -22.51 -38.89 7.31
N LEU A 562 -22.45 -40.14 6.85
CA LEU A 562 -23.54 -40.79 6.12
C LEU A 562 -24.81 -40.88 6.99
N ASN A 563 -24.67 -41.31 8.24
CA ASN A 563 -25.77 -41.39 9.21
C ASN A 563 -26.33 -40.00 9.57
N ALA A 564 -25.50 -38.95 9.53
CA ALA A 564 -25.92 -37.55 9.69
C ALA A 564 -26.49 -36.92 8.41
N GLY A 565 -26.73 -37.71 7.34
CA GLY A 565 -27.37 -37.25 6.11
C GLY A 565 -26.45 -36.62 5.06
N VAL A 566 -25.12 -36.69 5.23
CA VAL A 566 -24.17 -36.23 4.19
C VAL A 566 -24.10 -37.26 3.06
N PRO A 567 -24.38 -36.90 1.79
CA PRO A 567 -24.35 -37.86 0.69
C PRO A 567 -22.96 -38.44 0.41
N GLY A 568 -22.89 -39.74 0.14
CA GLY A 568 -21.62 -40.45 -0.13
C GLY A 568 -20.81 -39.86 -1.29
N TYR A 569 -21.48 -39.45 -2.37
CA TYR A 569 -20.82 -38.81 -3.52
C TYR A 569 -20.10 -37.50 -3.14
N ARG A 570 -20.60 -36.75 -2.15
CA ARG A 570 -19.96 -35.51 -1.67
C ARG A 570 -18.67 -35.82 -0.91
N LEU A 571 -18.65 -36.91 -0.14
CA LEU A 571 -17.45 -37.39 0.55
C LEU A 571 -16.38 -37.87 -0.44
N GLU A 572 -16.79 -38.57 -1.50
CA GLU A 572 -15.89 -39.05 -2.56
C GLU A 572 -15.31 -37.90 -3.39
N ALA A 573 -16.15 -36.96 -3.84
CA ALA A 573 -15.70 -35.77 -4.56
C ALA A 573 -14.71 -34.94 -3.72
N TYR A 574 -14.96 -34.79 -2.41
CA TYR A 574 -14.05 -34.05 -1.53
C TYR A 574 -12.72 -34.78 -1.27
N LEU A 575 -12.71 -36.12 -1.20
CA LEU A 575 -11.46 -36.89 -1.11
C LEU A 575 -10.60 -36.77 -2.38
N ALA A 576 -11.24 -36.71 -3.55
CA ALA A 576 -10.54 -36.44 -4.81
C ALA A 576 -9.95 -35.01 -4.83
N ASP A 577 -10.78 -34.01 -4.51
CA ASP A 577 -10.39 -32.59 -4.43
C ASP A 577 -9.22 -32.36 -3.46
N LEU A 578 -9.27 -32.92 -2.24
CA LEU A 578 -8.16 -32.86 -1.27
C LEU A 578 -6.84 -33.42 -1.82
N THR A 579 -6.89 -34.42 -2.69
CA THR A 579 -5.69 -34.98 -3.34
C THR A 579 -5.11 -33.97 -4.34
N THR A 580 -5.95 -33.32 -5.14
CA THR A 580 -5.50 -32.27 -6.07
C THR A 580 -4.98 -31.04 -5.32
N ARG A 581 -5.63 -30.62 -4.22
CA ARG A 581 -5.17 -29.52 -3.37
C ARG A 581 -3.80 -29.80 -2.74
N LEU A 582 -3.57 -31.02 -2.24
CA LEU A 582 -2.26 -31.43 -1.71
C LEU A 582 -1.16 -31.28 -2.75
N ASN A 583 -1.39 -31.78 -3.98
CA ASN A 583 -0.43 -31.63 -5.08
C ASN A 583 -0.21 -30.15 -5.42
N SER A 584 -1.29 -29.35 -5.48
CA SER A 584 -1.21 -27.91 -5.78
C SER A 584 -0.41 -27.12 -4.73
N VAL A 585 -0.46 -27.51 -3.46
CA VAL A 585 0.38 -26.94 -2.40
C VAL A 585 1.84 -27.36 -2.54
N GLN A 586 2.09 -28.64 -2.85
CA GLN A 586 3.46 -29.16 -3.07
C GLN A 586 4.13 -28.51 -4.29
N GLU A 587 3.37 -28.23 -5.33
CA GLU A 587 3.80 -27.50 -6.53
C GLU A 587 3.89 -25.98 -6.33
N ARG A 588 3.62 -25.44 -5.12
CA ARG A 588 3.50 -24.00 -4.83
C ARG A 588 2.45 -23.24 -5.68
N ALA A 589 1.57 -23.93 -6.38
CA ALA A 589 0.42 -23.32 -7.04
C ALA A 589 -0.60 -22.78 -6.02
N PHE A 590 -0.76 -23.44 -4.86
CA PHE A 590 -1.63 -22.99 -3.77
C PHE A 590 -0.78 -22.49 -2.59
N LEU A 591 -1.10 -21.29 -2.12
CA LEU A 591 -0.51 -20.66 -0.94
C LEU A 591 -1.60 -20.41 0.12
N TRP A 592 -1.19 -20.32 1.38
CA TRP A 592 -2.01 -19.77 2.48
C TRP A 592 -1.16 -18.79 3.27
N GLY A 593 -1.73 -17.68 3.69
CA GLY A 593 -0.97 -16.68 4.44
C GLY A 593 -1.84 -15.69 5.18
N ALA A 594 -1.23 -15.01 6.14
CA ALA A 594 -1.84 -14.00 6.97
C ALA A 594 -1.22 -12.62 6.72
N PHE A 595 -2.07 -11.60 6.68
CA PHE A 595 -1.73 -10.21 6.44
C PHE A 595 -2.11 -9.35 7.66
N VAL A 596 -1.29 -8.34 7.94
CA VAL A 596 -1.66 -7.21 8.80
C VAL A 596 -1.37 -5.93 8.03
N ALA A 597 -2.37 -5.07 7.93
CA ALA A 597 -2.23 -3.74 7.35
C ALA A 597 -2.82 -2.69 8.29
N LYS A 598 -2.32 -1.46 8.21
CA LYS A 598 -2.74 -0.36 9.07
C LYS A 598 -3.25 0.79 8.23
N LYS A 599 -4.42 1.32 8.58
CA LYS A 599 -4.86 2.62 8.06
C LYS A 599 -4.01 3.71 8.72
N PRO A 600 -3.34 4.59 7.96
CA PRO A 600 -2.57 5.68 8.53
C PRO A 600 -3.37 6.46 9.58
N ALA A 601 -2.72 6.84 10.67
CA ALA A 601 -3.34 7.76 11.61
C ALA A 601 -3.52 9.11 10.92
N MET A 602 -4.70 9.73 11.08
CA MET A 602 -4.90 11.12 10.70
C MET A 602 -4.03 11.98 11.63
N MET A 603 -2.79 12.21 11.22
CA MET A 603 -2.01 13.31 11.77
C MET A 603 -2.80 14.59 11.47
N ARG A 604 -3.05 15.37 12.52
CA ARG A 604 -3.29 16.80 12.30
C ARG A 604 -2.06 17.32 11.56
N SER A 605 -2.25 17.75 10.32
CA SER A 605 -1.18 18.21 9.45
C SER A 605 -0.53 19.46 10.05
N GLY A 606 0.55 19.23 10.80
CA GLY A 606 1.23 20.23 11.60
C GLY A 606 2.33 19.59 12.45
N SER A 607 3.59 19.85 12.08
CA SER A 607 4.85 19.53 12.75
C SER A 607 5.51 18.14 12.51
N ALA A 608 4.92 16.99 12.86
CA ALA A 608 5.71 15.75 13.02
C ALA A 608 6.35 15.17 11.74
N HIS A 609 5.56 14.77 10.74
CA HIS A 609 6.06 13.97 9.60
C HIS A 609 6.93 14.78 8.63
N ALA A 610 6.56 16.04 8.38
CA ALA A 610 7.32 16.94 7.52
C ALA A 610 8.74 17.21 8.08
N LEU A 611 8.92 17.21 9.40
CA LEU A 611 10.21 17.41 10.05
C LEU A 611 11.13 16.18 9.98
N LEU A 612 10.60 14.95 10.01
CA LEU A 612 11.41 13.72 9.86
C LEU A 612 11.98 13.55 8.46
N HIS A 613 11.23 13.92 7.41
CA HIS A 613 11.70 13.85 6.03
C HIS A 613 12.55 15.07 5.59
N SER A 614 12.45 16.21 6.30
CA SER A 614 13.32 17.39 6.06
C SER A 614 14.51 17.49 7.02
N PHE A 615 14.84 16.40 7.74
CA PHE A 615 15.85 16.40 8.78
C PHE A 615 17.29 16.37 8.21
N ASP A 616 17.84 17.55 7.92
CA ASP A 616 19.28 17.75 7.75
C ASP A 616 19.99 17.64 9.12
N PRO A 617 20.86 16.62 9.34
CA PRO A 617 21.58 16.43 10.60
C PRO A 617 22.56 17.58 10.95
N GLY A 618 22.88 18.46 10.00
CA GLY A 618 23.82 19.56 10.19
C GLY A 618 23.24 20.79 10.92
N ASN A 619 21.97 21.14 10.66
CA ASN A 619 21.47 22.51 10.94
C ASN A 619 20.28 22.61 11.90
N ASN A 620 19.40 21.60 12.03
CA ASN A 620 18.07 21.79 12.63
C ASN A 620 17.90 21.38 14.12
N TRP A 621 18.98 21.36 14.90
CA TRP A 621 18.91 20.97 16.33
C TRP A 621 18.08 21.93 17.20
N MET A 622 18.05 23.23 16.89
CA MET A 622 17.31 24.22 17.69
C MET A 622 15.78 24.07 17.59
N ALA A 623 15.25 23.58 16.46
CA ALA A 623 13.82 23.31 16.31
C ALA A 623 13.35 22.18 17.24
N VAL A 624 14.15 21.10 17.35
CA VAL A 624 13.87 19.98 18.26
C VAL A 624 13.92 20.41 19.72
N SER A 625 14.91 21.23 20.11
CA SER A 625 15.01 21.74 21.49
C SER A 625 13.80 22.58 21.94
N SER A 626 13.13 23.23 20.99
CA SER A 626 11.92 24.04 21.26
C SER A 626 10.68 23.16 21.46
N MET A 627 10.61 21.99 20.81
CA MET A 627 9.53 21.02 20.97
C MET A 627 9.69 20.14 22.23
N LEU A 628 10.93 19.93 22.68
CA LEU A 628 11.26 19.17 23.90
C LEU A 628 10.81 19.85 25.22
N ALA A 629 10.30 21.09 25.16
CA ALA A 629 9.83 21.82 26.34
C ALA A 629 8.36 21.51 26.73
N GLU A 630 7.60 20.75 25.91
CA GLU A 630 6.21 20.38 26.21
C GLU A 630 6.06 18.91 26.61
N ASP A 631 6.08 18.64 27.92
CA ASP A 631 5.85 17.32 28.55
C ASP A 631 4.55 16.63 28.05
N LYS A 632 4.66 15.67 27.12
CA LYS A 632 3.51 14.88 26.61
C LYS A 632 3.86 13.38 26.45
N PRO A 633 3.10 12.43 27.03
CA PRO A 633 3.50 11.02 27.11
C PRO A 633 3.62 10.25 25.79
N ASP A 634 2.84 10.60 24.76
CA ASP A 634 2.78 9.86 23.49
C ASP A 634 4.06 9.99 22.65
N SER A 635 4.98 10.89 23.05
CA SER A 635 6.25 11.20 22.37
C SER A 635 7.30 10.10 22.47
N ALA A 636 7.26 9.23 23.49
CA ALA A 636 8.27 8.19 23.73
C ALA A 636 8.40 7.17 22.57
N VAL A 637 7.29 6.87 21.88
CA VAL A 637 7.30 5.99 20.69
C VAL A 637 8.00 6.70 19.53
N THR A 638 7.66 7.96 19.29
CA THR A 638 8.27 8.80 18.23
C THR A 638 9.77 9.01 18.45
N TYR A 639 10.23 9.14 19.70
CA TYR A 639 11.67 9.20 20.00
C TYR A 639 12.40 7.89 19.72
N THR A 640 11.75 6.75 20.01
CA THR A 640 12.30 5.42 19.70
C THR A 640 12.44 5.22 18.18
N GLU A 641 11.42 5.62 17.41
CA GLU A 641 11.45 5.59 15.95
C GLU A 641 12.48 6.54 15.34
N ALA A 642 12.65 7.75 15.90
CA ALA A 642 13.68 8.71 15.46
C ALA A 642 15.11 8.18 15.70
N ILE A 643 15.36 7.55 16.86
CA ILE A 643 16.65 6.92 17.17
C ILE A 643 16.92 5.74 16.23
N LEU A 644 15.92 4.87 16.00
CA LEU A 644 16.04 3.76 15.04
C LEU A 644 16.27 4.26 13.61
N THR A 645 15.64 5.36 13.21
CA THR A 645 15.82 6.00 11.89
C THR A 645 17.23 6.56 11.72
N TYR A 646 17.78 7.23 12.75
CA TYR A 646 19.17 7.69 12.74
C TYR A 646 20.17 6.52 12.64
N VAL A 647 19.93 5.45 13.40
CA VAL A 647 20.74 4.22 13.37
C VAL A 647 20.68 3.56 11.99
N ASN A 648 19.50 3.43 11.39
CA ASN A 648 19.32 2.83 10.07
C ASN A 648 19.97 3.69 8.95
N LYS A 649 19.92 5.02 9.04
CA LYS A 649 20.61 5.91 8.09
C LYS A 649 22.14 5.83 8.19
N ARG A 650 22.71 5.65 9.39
CA ARG A 650 24.15 5.35 9.55
C ARG A 650 24.52 3.98 8.98
N PHE A 651 23.68 2.98 9.21
CA PHE A 651 23.86 1.62 8.67
C PHE A 651 23.87 1.61 7.13
N ALA A 652 22.97 2.37 6.49
CA ALA A 652 22.95 2.53 5.03
C ALA A 652 24.17 3.30 4.46
N ALA A 653 24.87 4.09 5.28
CA ALA A 653 26.02 4.88 4.87
C ALA A 653 27.37 4.13 4.92
N GLY A 654 27.40 2.88 5.40
CA GLY A 654 28.62 2.05 5.44
C GLY A 654 29.60 2.34 6.60
N ASP A 655 29.21 3.17 7.57
CA ASP A 655 29.93 3.33 8.85
C ASP A 655 29.71 2.07 9.73
N GLU A 656 30.39 0.95 9.45
CA GLU A 656 30.18 -0.32 10.18
C GLU A 656 30.96 -0.45 11.51
N ASP A 657 31.96 0.40 11.76
CA ASP A 657 32.91 0.26 12.88
C ASP A 657 32.87 1.42 13.91
N ASP A 658 33.26 1.08 15.15
CA ASP A 658 33.47 1.97 16.31
C ASP A 658 32.21 2.55 17.02
N LEU A 659 31.21 1.69 17.33
CA LEU A 659 30.15 2.03 18.32
C LEU A 659 29.95 0.92 19.38
N HIS A 660 30.44 1.16 20.59
CA HIS A 660 30.20 0.28 21.75
C HIS A 660 28.91 0.66 22.47
N ILE A 661 28.06 -0.34 22.72
CA ILE A 661 26.74 -0.17 23.38
C ILE A 661 26.61 -1.19 24.50
N GLY A 662 26.20 -0.71 25.69
CA GLY A 662 25.86 -1.53 26.85
C GLY A 662 24.53 -1.12 27.45
N LEU A 663 23.69 -2.11 27.78
CA LEU A 663 22.42 -1.93 28.49
C LEU A 663 22.59 -2.37 29.94
N PHE A 664 22.26 -1.51 30.90
CA PHE A 664 22.42 -1.76 32.33
C PHE A 664 21.11 -1.54 33.10
N ASN A 665 20.88 -2.32 34.14
CA ASN A 665 19.83 -2.04 35.13
C ASN A 665 20.33 -0.94 36.08
N ASP A 666 19.53 0.11 36.33
CA ASP A 666 19.96 1.22 37.19
C ASP A 666 20.06 0.85 38.66
N ASP A 667 19.14 0.02 39.13
CA ASP A 667 18.94 -0.26 40.55
C ASP A 667 19.93 -1.34 41.06
N SER A 668 20.65 -2.01 40.14
CA SER A 668 21.62 -3.06 40.44
C SER A 668 22.95 -2.98 39.68
N ASP A 669 23.18 -1.91 38.91
CA ASP A 669 24.35 -1.66 38.03
C ASP A 669 24.78 -2.88 37.17
N THR A 670 23.86 -3.79 36.89
CA THR A 670 24.16 -5.09 36.25
C THR A 670 24.05 -4.98 34.73
N LEU A 671 25.09 -5.40 34.01
CA LEU A 671 25.09 -5.42 32.54
C LEU A 671 24.13 -6.50 32.01
N LEU A 672 23.08 -6.08 31.31
CA LEU A 672 22.08 -6.96 30.71
C LEU A 672 22.58 -7.53 29.37
N THR A 673 23.18 -6.68 28.52
CA THR A 673 23.83 -7.09 27.26
C THR A 673 24.75 -5.99 26.72
N SER A 674 25.79 -6.37 25.97
CA SER A 674 26.69 -5.42 25.27
C SER A 674 27.23 -5.97 23.95
N SER A 675 27.69 -5.04 23.12
CA SER A 675 28.38 -5.33 21.86
C SER A 675 29.31 -4.20 21.43
N THR A 676 30.30 -4.57 20.60
CA THR A 676 31.22 -3.68 19.89
C THR A 676 30.70 -3.25 18.51
N ASN A 677 29.63 -3.91 18.04
CA ASN A 677 28.95 -3.66 16.76
C ASN A 677 27.42 -3.80 16.94
N MET A 678 26.66 -2.88 16.34
CA MET A 678 25.20 -2.77 16.47
C MET A 678 24.44 -4.03 16.02
N LYS A 679 24.85 -4.67 14.93
CA LYS A 679 24.18 -5.88 14.39
C LYS A 679 24.27 -7.05 15.38
N SER A 680 25.41 -7.19 16.04
CA SER A 680 25.62 -8.16 17.13
C SER A 680 24.88 -7.75 18.41
N PHE A 681 24.74 -6.45 18.70
CA PHE A 681 23.92 -5.96 19.82
C PHE A 681 22.45 -6.33 19.65
N LEU A 682 21.85 -5.98 18.52
CA LEU A 682 20.45 -6.25 18.20
C LEU A 682 20.15 -7.75 18.13
N THR A 683 21.08 -8.55 17.60
CA THR A 683 20.96 -10.02 17.59
C THR A 683 20.99 -10.60 19.01
N LYS A 684 21.91 -10.15 19.87
CA LYS A 684 21.98 -10.57 21.29
C LYS A 684 20.78 -10.10 22.11
N LEU A 685 20.26 -8.90 21.81
CA LEU A 685 19.07 -8.36 22.44
C LEU A 685 17.86 -9.24 22.08
N ALA A 686 17.57 -9.39 20.78
CA ALA A 686 16.45 -10.18 20.28
C ALA A 686 16.46 -11.67 20.69
N THR A 687 17.64 -12.24 20.98
CA THR A 687 17.78 -13.64 21.44
C THR A 687 17.72 -13.81 22.96
N ARG A 688 17.89 -12.74 23.75
CA ARG A 688 17.85 -12.83 25.23
C ARG A 688 16.61 -12.16 25.86
N VAL A 689 16.06 -11.13 25.23
CA VAL A 689 14.84 -10.45 25.69
C VAL A 689 14.06 -9.98 24.47
N SER A 690 12.77 -10.32 24.37
CA SER A 690 11.90 -9.71 23.35
C SER A 690 11.95 -8.18 23.51
N PRO A 691 12.34 -7.39 22.49
CA PRO A 691 12.58 -5.96 22.64
C PRO A 691 11.36 -5.20 23.17
N LEU A 692 10.15 -5.63 22.78
CA LEU A 692 8.90 -5.07 23.29
C LEU A 692 8.66 -5.41 24.76
N MET A 693 8.95 -6.64 25.18
CA MET A 693 8.73 -7.08 26.56
C MET A 693 9.78 -6.53 27.54
N ALA A 694 11.00 -6.20 27.08
CA ALA A 694 11.98 -5.51 27.93
C ALA A 694 11.46 -4.13 28.36
N VAL A 695 10.96 -3.35 27.39
CA VAL A 695 10.43 -2.00 27.62
C VAL A 695 9.12 -2.06 28.39
N GLN A 696 8.21 -2.98 28.05
CA GLN A 696 6.96 -3.16 28.79
C GLN A 696 7.18 -3.68 30.22
N ALA A 697 8.09 -4.63 30.45
CA ALA A 697 8.39 -5.12 31.80
C ALA A 697 9.00 -4.02 32.69
N ALA A 698 9.99 -3.28 32.18
CA ALA A 698 10.58 -2.15 32.89
C ALA A 698 9.52 -1.08 33.23
N GLN A 699 8.60 -0.77 32.30
CA GLN A 699 7.49 0.16 32.54
C GLN A 699 6.41 -0.39 33.50
N THR A 700 6.16 -1.70 33.54
CA THR A 700 5.17 -2.28 34.47
C THR A 700 5.69 -2.58 35.86
N GLU A 701 7.00 -2.82 36.03
CA GLU A 701 7.62 -3.08 37.34
C GLU A 701 8.31 -1.84 37.95
N GLY A 702 8.40 -0.73 37.21
CA GLY A 702 8.92 0.54 37.72
C GLY A 702 10.45 0.65 37.81
N GLN A 703 11.18 -0.26 37.14
CA GLN A 703 12.65 -0.28 37.14
C GLN A 703 13.21 0.80 36.20
N ARG A 704 14.33 1.43 36.60
CA ARG A 704 15.05 2.38 35.76
C ARG A 704 16.16 1.69 34.95
N VAL A 705 16.50 2.22 33.79
CA VAL A 705 17.45 1.60 32.85
C VAL A 705 18.38 2.65 32.26
N ARG A 706 19.70 2.44 32.39
CA ARG A 706 20.75 3.26 31.77
C ARG A 706 21.24 2.61 30.47
N ILE A 707 21.42 3.45 29.46
CA ILE A 707 22.05 3.08 28.19
C ILE A 707 23.42 3.75 28.13
N LEU A 708 24.48 2.96 28.00
CA LEU A 708 25.83 3.47 27.79
C LEU A 708 26.15 3.40 26.29
N MET A 709 26.45 4.55 25.68
CA MET A 709 26.90 4.66 24.29
C MET A 709 28.25 5.39 24.25
N LEU A 710 29.22 4.81 23.55
CA LEU A 710 30.54 5.41 23.33
C LEU A 710 30.70 5.77 21.84
N ASP A 711 30.47 7.03 21.49
CA ASP A 711 30.83 7.63 20.19
C ASP A 711 32.09 8.50 20.40
N ALA A 712 33.17 8.14 19.71
CA ALA A 712 34.47 8.77 19.89
C ALA A 712 34.62 10.17 19.25
N LYS A 713 33.59 10.74 18.60
CA LYS A 713 33.76 11.97 17.78
C LYS A 713 32.87 13.17 18.12
N LYS A 714 31.73 13.06 18.83
CA LYS A 714 30.87 14.24 19.15
C LYS A 714 30.17 14.20 20.52
N GLY A 715 30.89 14.57 21.58
CA GLY A 715 30.40 14.66 22.98
C GLY A 715 29.35 15.75 23.30
N ALA A 716 28.73 16.37 22.28
CA ALA A 716 27.66 17.36 22.45
C ALA A 716 26.26 16.72 22.51
N SER A 717 26.00 15.71 21.68
CA SER A 717 24.68 15.08 21.54
C SER A 717 24.25 14.32 22.81
N ALA A 718 25.18 13.68 23.50
CA ALA A 718 24.92 12.92 24.73
C ALA A 718 24.45 13.80 25.89
N ARG A 719 24.97 15.03 26.00
CA ARG A 719 24.55 16.01 27.03
C ARG A 719 23.11 16.48 26.82
N ALA A 720 22.69 16.68 25.58
CA ALA A 720 21.32 17.04 25.26
C ALA A 720 20.32 15.88 25.50
N LEU A 721 20.74 14.63 25.23
CA LEU A 721 19.95 13.44 25.55
C LEU A 721 19.71 13.28 27.07
N ALA A 722 20.74 13.45 27.90
CA ALA A 722 20.60 13.39 29.36
C ALA A 722 19.62 14.43 29.91
N GLN A 723 19.64 15.63 29.33
CA GLN A 723 18.81 16.75 29.77
C GLN A 723 17.36 16.67 29.27
N ALA A 724 17.12 15.99 28.14
CA ALA A 724 15.79 15.80 27.55
C ALA A 724 14.97 14.65 28.18
N PHE A 725 15.63 13.61 28.70
CA PHE A 725 14.96 12.40 29.20
C PHE A 725 15.09 12.19 30.72
N GLY A 726 15.76 13.08 31.44
CA GLY A 726 15.90 13.03 32.90
C GLY A 726 16.74 11.85 33.43
N CYS A 727 17.45 11.14 32.55
CA CYS A 727 18.29 9.99 32.87
C CYS A 727 19.79 10.33 32.82
N HIS A 728 20.58 9.73 33.71
CA HIS A 728 22.02 9.98 33.80
C HIS A 728 22.79 9.28 32.66
N VAL A 729 23.27 10.04 31.69
CA VAL A 729 24.15 9.54 30.62
C VAL A 729 25.61 9.88 30.96
N THR A 730 26.42 8.86 31.23
CA THR A 730 27.87 9.01 31.41
C THR A 730 28.57 8.77 30.06
N CYS A 731 29.07 9.84 29.45
CA CYS A 731 29.85 9.76 28.22
C CYS A 731 31.35 9.82 28.57
N LEU A 732 32.11 8.76 28.25
CA LEU A 732 33.57 8.81 28.28
C LEU A 732 34.05 9.33 26.92
N GLU A 733 34.52 10.58 26.88
CA GLU A 733 35.25 11.08 25.70
C GLU A 733 36.58 10.32 25.60
N ALA A 734 36.75 9.55 24.52
CA ALA A 734 37.99 8.83 24.28
C ALA A 734 39.11 9.83 23.99
N SER A 735 40.05 9.95 24.94
CA SER A 735 41.34 10.61 24.69
C SER A 735 41.98 10.03 23.43
N PRO A 736 42.67 10.85 22.58
CA PRO A 736 43.29 10.38 21.34
C PRO A 736 44.25 9.18 21.51
N GLN A 737 44.74 8.94 22.73
CA GLN A 737 45.63 7.84 23.09
C GLN A 737 44.94 6.45 23.13
N PHE A 738 43.61 6.36 22.99
CA PHE A 738 42.91 5.06 23.02
C PHE A 738 43.02 4.24 21.72
N ASN A 739 43.66 4.78 20.68
CA ASN A 739 43.69 4.22 19.32
C ASN A 739 45.04 3.59 18.94
N LYS A 740 45.32 2.38 19.46
CA LYS A 740 45.85 1.24 18.66
C LYS A 740 46.04 -0.07 19.45
N GLU A 741 46.67 -0.03 20.62
CA GLU A 741 47.17 -1.27 21.25
C GLU A 741 46.10 -2.11 21.98
N ASN A 742 44.98 -1.53 22.41
CA ASN A 742 43.96 -2.27 23.19
C ASN A 742 42.87 -2.98 22.34
N ARG A 743 42.91 -2.91 21.00
CA ARG A 743 41.92 -3.61 20.14
C ARG A 743 41.97 -5.14 20.26
N THR A 744 43.05 -5.72 20.77
CA THR A 744 43.25 -7.18 20.92
C THR A 744 43.09 -7.70 22.35
N ALA A 745 42.92 -6.82 23.35
CA ALA A 745 42.73 -7.21 24.76
C ALA A 745 41.25 -7.21 25.20
N ALA A 746 40.33 -6.82 24.31
CA ALA A 746 38.90 -6.75 24.58
C ALA A 746 38.17 -8.11 24.47
N ASP A 747 38.89 -9.20 24.18
CA ASP A 747 38.31 -10.53 24.13
C ASP A 747 38.04 -11.10 25.54
N ALA A 748 36.76 -11.39 25.78
CA ALA A 748 36.20 -12.31 26.77
C ALA A 748 36.27 -12.01 28.29
N ALA A 749 36.99 -11.01 28.82
CA ALA A 749 37.04 -10.81 30.29
C ALA A 749 37.08 -9.36 30.84
N GLY A 750 37.08 -8.32 30.00
CA GLY A 750 37.54 -6.96 30.41
C GLY A 750 36.50 -5.90 30.82
N ILE A 751 35.19 -6.15 30.86
CA ILE A 751 34.20 -5.08 31.15
C ILE A 751 33.96 -4.89 32.66
N GLY A 752 34.09 -5.94 33.48
CA GLY A 752 33.91 -5.83 34.94
C GLY A 752 35.03 -5.06 35.67
N SER A 753 36.24 -5.06 35.13
CA SER A 753 37.39 -4.34 35.70
C SER A 753 37.34 -2.82 35.48
N LEU A 754 36.61 -2.35 34.47
CA LEU A 754 36.41 -0.92 34.21
C LEU A 754 35.60 -0.22 35.32
N ILE A 755 34.71 -0.94 36.01
CA ILE A 755 33.95 -0.41 37.16
C ILE A 755 34.83 -0.36 38.41
N SER A 756 35.59 -1.44 38.69
CA SER A 756 36.50 -1.54 39.85
C SER A 756 37.57 -0.44 39.91
N ILE A 757 38.05 0.04 38.77
CA ILE A 757 39.04 1.14 38.69
C ILE A 757 38.43 2.50 39.08
N VAL A 758 37.12 2.69 38.87
CA VAL A 758 36.42 3.93 39.25
C VAL A 758 36.14 3.98 40.76
N GLU A 759 35.94 2.83 41.41
CA GLU A 759 35.55 2.75 42.82
C GLU A 759 36.72 2.83 43.84
N GLN A 760 37.97 2.57 43.43
CA GLN A 760 39.09 2.34 44.38
C GLN A 760 40.20 3.42 44.43
N SER A 761 39.97 4.66 43.97
CA SER A 761 40.98 5.72 44.09
C SER A 761 40.53 6.94 44.92
N SER A 762 41.10 7.09 46.12
CA SER A 762 40.81 8.17 47.06
C SER A 762 41.95 9.19 47.16
N MET A 763 41.78 10.33 46.47
CA MET A 763 42.14 11.72 46.87
C MET A 763 41.12 12.62 46.11
N ASP A 764 40.67 13.80 46.50
CA ASP A 764 41.31 14.99 47.11
C ASP A 764 42.24 15.76 46.14
N PRO A 765 42.06 17.09 46.00
CA PRO A 765 40.78 17.65 45.55
C PRO A 765 40.90 18.35 44.18
N LEU A 766 41.94 18.05 43.39
CA LEU A 766 41.95 18.29 41.93
C LEU A 766 42.03 16.99 41.10
N LYS A 767 42.01 15.83 41.78
CA LYS A 767 41.23 14.68 41.30
C LYS A 767 39.71 14.95 41.20
N ALA A 768 39.24 16.14 41.61
CA ALA A 768 37.92 16.66 41.27
C ALA A 768 37.87 17.30 39.86
N ALA A 769 39.00 17.59 39.20
CA ALA A 769 39.07 17.99 37.79
C ALA A 769 40.49 17.85 37.19
N TRP A 770 40.67 16.83 36.34
CA TRP A 770 41.55 16.85 35.15
C TRP A 770 43.04 17.25 35.32
N THR A 771 43.90 16.28 35.67
CA THR A 771 45.33 16.15 35.25
C THR A 771 45.69 14.67 35.36
N SER A 772 46.37 13.97 34.43
CA SER A 772 47.52 14.32 33.57
C SER A 772 47.45 13.55 32.22
N HIS A 773 47.59 14.14 31.03
CA HIS A 773 48.87 14.41 30.35
C HIS A 773 49.98 13.36 30.61
N PHE A 774 50.23 12.45 29.65
CA PHE A 774 51.52 12.42 28.94
C PHE A 774 51.46 11.57 27.67
N ASP A 775 52.09 12.05 26.61
CA ASP A 775 52.36 11.33 25.37
C ASP A 775 53.58 10.40 25.50
N LEU A 776 53.53 9.20 24.91
CA LEU A 776 54.35 8.80 23.75
C LEU A 776 54.26 7.28 23.43
N VAL A 777 53.80 6.96 22.21
CA VAL A 777 54.32 5.94 21.28
C VAL A 777 54.64 4.54 21.87
N TRP A 778 53.80 3.53 21.61
CA TRP A 778 53.72 2.84 20.30
C TRP A 778 52.30 2.69 19.74
#